data_AF-A0A521ZSR1-F1
#
_entry.id   AF-A0A521ZSR1-F1
#
_cell.length_a   1.000
_cell.length_b   1.000
_cell.length_c   1.000
_cell.angle_alpha   90.00
_cell.angle_beta   90.00
_cell.angle_gamma   90.00
#
_symmetry.space_group_name_H-M   'P 1'
#
loop_
_entity.id
_entity.type
_entity.pdbx_description
1 polymer ?
#
loop_
_entity_poly.entity_id
_entity_poly.type
_entity_poly.pdbx_seq_one_letter_code
_entity_poly.pdbx_strand_id
1 'polypeptide(L)'
;ARPVGGSQSVTTPVNTATNVTLAGSDADNGYLTFVITSGPTNGSLGSLSSNVVTYTPTASYAGADAFAYVVHDGAATSAVAVVSLSVVSTEIFYPSNFQVFKGGAAVLLEDYATLPLSGRGGSLTSAGPNVNLADQLARPTFLRSEPANAPLANSRFFVTDLNRNLYILDKTSRAFTVYLNFQAIFPKYYNAGGYAGGLNPIAFDPGYATNGLFYTSHLENPAAAGSATPVSTNTPGLDLTGYATTPRVNPPAGTVAYESVLIEWHDTNVNNSTFEGTARELLRTGALARIHPLGDLMFNPLAQPGDADYRNLYIALGDGSSGETAGVTRTIPQRLDALLGKILRITPDLNLRPADELSENGRYRIPTTGSDPNPFVSVSLSGLRKEIFAYGFRNCHRISWDPVSNLIVENDIGLDSWEEVNLVQKGVNYGYSEREGPEQLFIGGTNHRKTGSQISPPVAFPVPDTLTVTGLVSAVTPVYPVAEYSHWDGDGISSGFVYRGSLMPGLYGKYIFGDIANGRVFYADFNEMLAAHDGNRNTVAPTYELQLVYNHPNDNPDAGLTRWRLFDIVAVTYTNRGGSAPGGARLPGGAESTGAGKTDSDGVLYGVGRTDLRIAQGGDNEIYVISKSDGSIRKMTASLGPPAITSIVPAGGNVTLTWSAVPGWNYRVQFKTALNDSSWTDLGGDVTASGIAASKTTAQSGDTRFYRVKWIP
;
A
#
# COMPACT_ATOMS: atom_id res chain seq x y z
N ALA A 1 -64.93 -3.86 8.33
CA ALA A 1 -64.44 -4.70 7.24
C ALA A 1 -63.72 -5.87 7.90
N ARG A 2 -63.18 -6.84 7.16
CA ARG A 2 -62.23 -7.79 7.76
C ARG A 2 -60.81 -7.25 7.55
N PRO A 3 -59.89 -7.43 8.51
CA PRO A 3 -58.51 -6.98 8.33
C PRO A 3 -57.82 -7.76 7.21
N VAL A 4 -56.76 -7.17 6.66
CA VAL A 4 -55.93 -7.74 5.59
C VAL A 4 -54.48 -7.79 6.06
N GLY A 5 -53.87 -8.98 6.00
CA GLY A 5 -52.44 -9.18 6.23
C GLY A 5 -51.61 -9.02 4.96
N GLY A 6 -50.39 -8.50 5.08
CA GLY A 6 -49.49 -8.24 3.95
C GLY A 6 -48.38 -9.28 3.81
N SER A 7 -48.42 -10.10 2.75
CA SER A 7 -47.30 -10.98 2.41
C SER A 7 -46.07 -10.16 1.99
N GLN A 8 -44.86 -10.63 2.33
CA GLN A 8 -43.60 -9.90 2.08
C GLN A 8 -42.40 -10.86 1.92
N SER A 9 -41.25 -10.32 1.48
CA SER A 9 -40.01 -11.08 1.33
C SER A 9 -38.84 -10.42 2.07
N VAL A 10 -37.96 -11.21 2.69
CA VAL A 10 -36.80 -10.74 3.46
C VAL A 10 -35.54 -11.58 3.14
N THR A 11 -34.40 -10.93 2.96
CA THR A 11 -33.09 -11.59 2.74
C THR A 11 -32.21 -11.44 3.98
N THR A 12 -31.48 -12.50 4.36
CA THR A 12 -30.56 -12.49 5.51
C THR A 12 -29.29 -13.29 5.19
N PRO A 13 -28.09 -12.90 5.64
CA PRO A 13 -26.92 -13.76 5.53
C PRO A 13 -27.08 -15.06 6.35
N VAL A 14 -26.39 -16.14 5.96
CA VAL A 14 -26.30 -17.36 6.76
C VAL A 14 -25.90 -17.04 8.21
N ASN A 15 -26.49 -17.75 9.17
CA ASN A 15 -26.31 -17.53 10.62
C ASN A 15 -26.70 -16.14 11.17
N THR A 16 -27.31 -15.27 10.36
CA THR A 16 -27.69 -13.90 10.79
C THR A 16 -29.17 -13.84 11.18
N ALA A 17 -29.44 -13.47 12.44
CA ALA A 17 -30.79 -13.21 12.92
C ALA A 17 -31.28 -11.85 12.42
N THR A 18 -32.49 -11.80 11.86
CA THR A 18 -33.03 -10.61 11.20
C THR A 18 -34.42 -10.28 11.71
N ASN A 19 -34.65 -9.02 12.09
CA ASN A 19 -35.96 -8.54 12.52
C ASN A 19 -36.89 -8.32 11.33
N VAL A 20 -38.08 -8.92 11.40
CA VAL A 20 -39.13 -8.85 10.37
C VAL A 20 -40.33 -8.11 10.93
N THR A 21 -40.73 -7.01 10.29
CA THR A 21 -41.93 -6.24 10.66
C THR A 21 -43.12 -6.71 9.83
N LEU A 22 -44.10 -7.34 10.46
CA LEU A 22 -45.34 -7.84 9.86
C LEU A 22 -46.26 -6.68 9.46
N ALA A 23 -46.94 -6.84 8.33
CA ALA A 23 -47.77 -5.80 7.72
C ALA A 23 -49.26 -6.16 7.82
N GLY A 24 -50.10 -5.19 8.16
CA GLY A 24 -51.55 -5.38 8.24
C GLY A 24 -52.29 -4.06 8.11
N SER A 25 -53.53 -4.13 7.61
CA SER A 25 -54.42 -2.97 7.49
C SER A 25 -55.88 -3.39 7.72
N ASP A 26 -56.70 -2.48 8.26
CA ASP A 26 -58.15 -2.62 8.31
C ASP A 26 -58.80 -1.26 8.00
N ALA A 27 -59.96 -1.28 7.34
CA ALA A 27 -60.63 -0.07 6.86
C ALA A 27 -61.54 0.58 7.90
N ASP A 28 -61.94 -0.14 8.94
CA ASP A 28 -62.92 0.30 9.94
C ASP A 28 -62.28 0.55 11.33
N ASN A 29 -61.11 -0.06 11.62
CA ASN A 29 -60.40 0.07 12.90
C ASN A 29 -58.88 0.28 12.72
N GLY A 30 -58.25 1.04 13.64
CA GLY A 30 -56.81 1.32 13.65
C GLY A 30 -55.98 0.39 14.55
N TYR A 31 -56.62 -0.45 15.36
CA TYR A 31 -55.93 -1.38 16.27
C TYR A 31 -55.85 -2.78 15.67
N LEU A 32 -54.63 -3.25 15.40
CA LEU A 32 -54.36 -4.57 14.81
C LEU A 32 -53.43 -5.40 15.69
N THR A 33 -53.73 -6.69 15.76
CA THR A 33 -52.89 -7.69 16.42
C THR A 33 -52.50 -8.79 15.43
N PHE A 34 -51.31 -9.37 15.62
CA PHE A 34 -50.69 -10.29 14.68
C PHE A 34 -50.45 -11.63 15.34
N VAL A 35 -50.69 -12.73 14.62
CA VAL A 35 -50.51 -14.09 15.13
C VAL A 35 -49.81 -14.95 14.08
N ILE A 36 -48.67 -15.55 14.45
CA ILE A 36 -47.97 -16.52 13.60
C ILE A 36 -48.77 -17.83 13.56
N THR A 37 -49.07 -18.32 12.36
CA THR A 37 -49.85 -19.53 12.14
C THR A 37 -49.00 -20.73 11.75
N SER A 38 -47.82 -20.51 11.16
CA SER A 38 -46.85 -21.56 10.87
C SER A 38 -45.43 -20.99 10.85
N GLY A 39 -44.46 -21.75 11.37
CA GLY A 39 -43.05 -21.35 11.44
C GLY A 39 -42.22 -21.77 10.22
N PRO A 40 -40.95 -21.31 10.17
CA PRO A 40 -39.94 -21.72 9.18
C PRO A 40 -39.47 -23.15 9.37
N THR A 41 -38.94 -23.75 8.28
CA THR A 41 -38.46 -25.15 8.26
C THR A 41 -36.93 -25.25 8.42
N ASN A 42 -36.18 -24.21 8.03
CA ASN A 42 -34.71 -24.15 8.09
C ASN A 42 -34.25 -22.94 8.92
N GLY A 43 -34.99 -22.66 9.98
CA GLY A 43 -34.70 -21.63 10.98
C GLY A 43 -35.74 -21.64 12.09
N SER A 44 -35.71 -20.60 12.92
CA SER A 44 -36.63 -20.42 14.05
C SER A 44 -37.08 -18.97 14.17
N LEU A 45 -38.22 -18.75 14.82
CA LEU A 45 -38.75 -17.42 15.12
C LEU A 45 -38.69 -17.15 16.62
N GLY A 46 -38.35 -15.91 16.98
CA GLY A 46 -38.46 -15.39 18.33
C GLY A 46 -39.90 -15.04 18.72
N SER A 47 -40.09 -14.46 19.91
CA SER A 47 -41.40 -13.96 20.34
C SER A 47 -41.84 -12.76 19.49
N LEU A 48 -43.11 -12.75 19.08
CA LEU A 48 -43.72 -11.63 18.37
C LEU A 48 -44.06 -10.52 19.36
N SER A 49 -43.47 -9.34 19.16
CA SER A 49 -43.74 -8.14 19.96
C SER A 49 -44.38 -7.07 19.07
N SER A 50 -45.62 -6.70 19.39
CA SER A 50 -46.46 -5.89 18.49
C SER A 50 -46.56 -6.55 17.11
N ASN A 51 -45.89 -6.00 16.10
CA ASN A 51 -45.82 -6.55 14.76
C ASN A 51 -44.39 -6.94 14.34
N VAL A 52 -43.42 -7.06 15.24
CA VAL A 52 -42.03 -7.43 14.90
C VAL A 52 -41.67 -8.80 15.46
N VAL A 53 -41.10 -9.65 14.61
CA VAL A 53 -40.57 -10.98 14.98
C VAL A 53 -39.16 -11.17 14.43
N THR A 54 -38.27 -11.75 15.21
CA THR A 54 -36.90 -12.07 14.78
C THR A 54 -36.86 -13.46 14.15
N TYR A 55 -36.35 -13.58 12.93
CA TYR A 55 -36.05 -14.85 12.28
C TYR A 55 -34.56 -15.20 12.43
N THR A 56 -34.25 -16.44 12.80
CA THR A 56 -32.88 -16.96 12.90
C THR A 56 -32.74 -18.21 12.04
N PRO A 57 -31.92 -18.22 10.97
CA PRO A 57 -31.66 -19.41 10.16
C PRO A 57 -31.06 -20.57 10.97
N THR A 58 -31.31 -21.81 10.55
CA THR A 58 -30.59 -22.99 11.04
C THR A 58 -29.12 -22.85 10.67
N ALA A 59 -28.23 -23.25 11.58
CA ALA A 59 -26.80 -23.06 11.39
C ALA A 59 -26.30 -23.63 10.05
N SER A 60 -25.50 -22.83 9.34
CA SER A 60 -24.89 -23.15 8.04
C SER A 60 -25.86 -23.40 6.88
N TYR A 61 -27.17 -23.20 7.11
CA TYR A 61 -28.17 -23.33 6.06
C TYR A 61 -28.12 -22.12 5.12
N ALA A 62 -27.87 -22.35 3.85
CA ALA A 62 -28.09 -21.39 2.78
C ALA A 62 -29.19 -21.92 1.87
N GLY A 63 -30.22 -21.12 1.60
CA GLY A 63 -31.42 -21.56 0.90
C GLY A 63 -32.67 -20.75 1.23
N ALA A 64 -33.80 -21.15 0.69
CA ALA A 64 -35.09 -20.49 0.91
C ALA A 64 -35.82 -21.03 2.15
N ASP A 65 -36.51 -20.15 2.87
CA ASP A 65 -37.36 -20.53 4.00
C ASP A 65 -38.63 -19.66 4.02
N ALA A 66 -39.62 -19.95 4.87
CA ALA A 66 -40.84 -19.13 4.97
C ALA A 66 -41.64 -19.36 6.26
N PHE A 67 -42.41 -18.36 6.69
CA PHE A 67 -43.40 -18.52 7.76
C PHE A 67 -44.68 -17.74 7.44
N ALA A 68 -45.78 -18.04 8.13
CA ALA A 68 -47.09 -17.44 7.83
C ALA A 68 -47.77 -16.88 9.09
N TYR A 69 -48.63 -15.88 8.89
CA TYR A 69 -49.35 -15.18 9.97
C TYR A 69 -50.73 -14.68 9.53
N VAL A 70 -51.58 -14.34 10.51
CA VAL A 70 -52.88 -13.65 10.32
C VAL A 70 -52.95 -12.38 11.16
N VAL A 71 -53.89 -11.50 10.81
CA VAL A 71 -54.14 -10.23 11.48
C VAL A 71 -55.56 -10.22 12.05
N HIS A 72 -55.73 -9.70 13.26
CA HIS A 72 -57.02 -9.55 13.94
C HIS A 72 -57.26 -8.10 14.36
N ASP A 73 -58.48 -7.61 14.17
CA ASP A 73 -58.93 -6.24 14.51
C ASP A 73 -59.80 -6.19 15.79
N GLY A 74 -59.93 -7.33 16.48
CA GLY A 74 -60.77 -7.52 17.65
C GLY A 74 -62.16 -8.12 17.36
N ALA A 75 -62.59 -8.16 16.10
CA ALA A 75 -63.88 -8.72 15.68
C ALA A 75 -63.75 -9.80 14.60
N ALA A 76 -62.78 -9.67 13.69
CA ALA A 76 -62.55 -10.57 12.58
C ALA A 76 -61.07 -10.88 12.38
N THR A 77 -60.81 -12.03 11.76
CA THR A 77 -59.47 -12.50 11.36
C THR A 77 -59.30 -12.34 9.85
N SER A 78 -58.11 -11.95 9.43
CA SER A 78 -57.70 -11.87 8.03
C SER A 78 -57.54 -13.25 7.38
N ALA A 79 -57.39 -13.27 6.06
CA ALA A 79 -56.74 -14.40 5.39
C ALA A 79 -55.25 -14.50 5.79
N VAL A 80 -54.65 -15.67 5.56
CA VAL A 80 -53.23 -15.94 5.89
C VAL A 80 -52.30 -15.17 4.95
N ALA A 81 -51.32 -14.48 5.53
CA ALA A 81 -50.22 -13.82 4.84
C ALA A 81 -48.91 -14.60 5.05
N VAL A 82 -48.00 -14.57 4.08
CA VAL A 82 -46.75 -15.35 4.08
C VAL A 82 -45.54 -14.41 4.01
N VAL A 83 -44.53 -14.68 4.83
CA VAL A 83 -43.20 -14.09 4.75
C VAL A 83 -42.25 -15.09 4.10
N SER A 84 -41.71 -14.76 2.93
CA SER A 84 -40.69 -15.57 2.24
C SER A 84 -39.28 -15.10 2.60
N LEU A 85 -38.38 -16.02 2.95
CA LEU A 85 -37.02 -15.75 3.43
C LEU A 85 -35.97 -16.32 2.46
N SER A 86 -34.88 -15.58 2.23
CA SER A 86 -33.71 -16.04 1.48
C SER A 86 -32.45 -15.94 2.35
N VAL A 87 -31.86 -17.09 2.71
CA VAL A 87 -30.62 -17.18 3.50
C VAL A 87 -29.44 -17.34 2.55
N VAL A 88 -28.60 -16.31 2.44
CA VAL A 88 -27.50 -16.29 1.47
C VAL A 88 -26.16 -16.58 2.16
N SER A 89 -25.37 -17.49 1.59
CA SER A 89 -23.94 -17.62 1.93
C SER A 89 -23.21 -16.42 1.32
N THR A 90 -22.61 -15.54 2.12
CA THR A 90 -21.73 -14.50 1.59
C THR A 90 -20.28 -14.89 1.85
N GLU A 91 -19.76 -15.87 1.11
CA GLU A 91 -18.32 -16.10 0.99
C GLU A 91 -17.94 -16.24 -0.49
N ILE A 92 -17.12 -15.32 -1.00
CA ILE A 92 -16.09 -15.60 -2.01
C ILE A 92 -15.00 -14.53 -1.79
N PHE A 93 -13.77 -14.89 -1.42
CA PHE A 93 -12.76 -13.84 -1.16
C PHE A 93 -11.40 -14.00 -1.81
N TYR A 94 -11.34 -14.44 -3.06
CA TYR A 94 -10.35 -13.91 -4.00
C TYR A 94 -11.17 -13.47 -5.20
N PRO A 95 -11.13 -12.18 -5.57
CA PRO A 95 -12.12 -11.63 -6.47
C PRO A 95 -11.90 -12.18 -7.87
N SER A 96 -12.99 -12.47 -8.60
CA SER A 96 -12.92 -12.82 -10.02
C SER A 96 -12.86 -11.58 -10.93
N ASN A 97 -12.96 -10.38 -10.35
CA ASN A 97 -12.99 -9.09 -11.04
C ASN A 97 -12.11 -8.06 -10.31
N PHE A 98 -11.70 -7.00 -11.00
CA PHE A 98 -10.97 -5.86 -10.42
C PHE A 98 -11.70 -5.26 -9.22
N GLN A 99 -10.94 -4.97 -8.16
CA GLN A 99 -11.43 -4.30 -6.95
C GLN A 99 -11.01 -2.83 -6.87
N VAL A 100 -10.07 -2.40 -7.72
CA VAL A 100 -9.70 -0.98 -7.81
C VAL A 100 -10.70 -0.22 -8.67
N PHE A 101 -11.39 0.74 -8.06
CA PHE A 101 -12.36 1.59 -8.74
C PHE A 101 -11.67 2.68 -9.54
N LYS A 102 -12.27 3.13 -10.64
CA LYS A 102 -11.80 4.33 -11.34
C LYS A 102 -12.48 5.57 -10.72
N GLY A 103 -11.86 6.14 -9.70
CA GLY A 103 -12.45 7.20 -8.85
C GLY A 103 -12.49 8.60 -9.46
N GLY A 104 -12.16 8.75 -10.73
CA GLY A 104 -12.28 10.02 -11.45
C GLY A 104 -11.41 11.14 -10.86
N ALA A 105 -10.23 10.83 -10.32
CA ALA A 105 -9.22 11.82 -9.97
C ALA A 105 -8.06 11.72 -10.97
N ALA A 106 -7.45 12.86 -11.31
CA ALA A 106 -6.29 12.88 -12.19
C ALA A 106 -5.26 13.91 -11.76
N VAL A 107 -4.01 13.66 -12.13
CA VAL A 107 -2.89 14.55 -11.84
C VAL A 107 -2.03 14.78 -13.06
N LEU A 108 -1.49 15.98 -13.16
CA LEU A 108 -0.41 16.30 -14.07
C LEU A 108 0.89 15.74 -13.51
N LEU A 109 1.59 14.95 -14.33
CA LEU A 109 2.91 14.40 -14.07
C LEU A 109 3.92 15.11 -14.97
N GLU A 110 5.07 15.47 -14.41
CA GLU A 110 6.17 16.12 -15.14
C GLU A 110 7.50 15.44 -14.81
N ASP A 111 8.41 15.36 -15.78
CA ASP A 111 9.78 14.95 -15.53
C ASP A 111 10.46 15.92 -14.56
N TYR A 112 11.16 15.38 -13.57
CA TYR A 112 11.83 16.19 -12.54
C TYR A 112 13.34 16.04 -12.61
N ALA A 113 13.86 14.81 -12.63
CA ALA A 113 15.28 14.52 -12.71
C ALA A 113 15.54 13.10 -13.23
N THR A 114 16.68 12.90 -13.88
CA THR A 114 17.09 11.60 -14.42
C THR A 114 18.44 11.20 -13.83
N LEU A 115 18.51 10.04 -13.17
CA LEU A 115 19.75 9.59 -12.53
C LEU A 115 20.84 9.31 -13.56
N PRO A 116 22.13 9.50 -13.25
CA PRO A 116 23.23 8.96 -14.04
C PRO A 116 23.09 7.45 -14.25
N LEU A 117 23.51 6.93 -15.41
CA LEU A 117 23.48 5.50 -15.69
C LEU A 117 24.40 4.73 -14.72
N SER A 118 23.94 3.57 -14.25
CA SER A 118 24.71 2.71 -13.35
C SER A 118 24.47 1.21 -13.64
N GLY A 119 25.52 0.40 -13.71
CA GLY A 119 25.39 -1.06 -13.90
C GLY A 119 25.25 -1.86 -12.60
N ARG A 120 24.59 -3.03 -12.67
CA ARG A 120 24.63 -4.09 -11.64
C ARG A 120 25.85 -4.98 -11.83
N GLY A 121 26.29 -5.64 -10.75
CA GLY A 121 27.34 -6.65 -10.80
C GLY A 121 28.72 -6.10 -11.22
N GLY A 122 29.72 -6.98 -11.20
CA GLY A 122 31.08 -6.68 -11.65
C GLY A 122 32.04 -6.16 -10.58
N SER A 123 33.34 -6.37 -10.80
CA SER A 123 34.41 -5.69 -10.07
C SER A 123 34.43 -4.21 -10.47
N LEU A 124 34.67 -3.31 -9.52
CA LEU A 124 34.89 -1.89 -9.83
C LEU A 124 36.14 -1.78 -10.71
N THR A 125 35.96 -1.53 -12.00
CA THR A 125 37.05 -1.03 -12.86
C THR A 125 37.21 0.47 -12.61
N SER A 126 38.36 1.04 -12.98
CA SER A 126 38.57 2.50 -12.94
C SER A 126 37.57 3.29 -13.80
N ALA A 127 36.85 2.64 -14.72
CA ALA A 127 35.79 3.23 -15.55
C ALA A 127 34.36 3.00 -14.98
N GLY A 128 34.23 2.36 -13.81
CA GLY A 128 32.94 1.86 -13.28
C GLY A 128 32.53 0.53 -13.92
N PRO A 129 31.44 -0.12 -13.44
CA PRO A 129 30.91 -1.30 -14.11
C PRO A 129 30.23 -0.91 -15.43
N ASN A 130 30.37 -1.75 -16.45
CA ASN A 130 29.68 -1.59 -17.72
C ASN A 130 28.17 -1.45 -17.49
N VAL A 131 27.55 -0.41 -18.08
CA VAL A 131 26.11 -0.25 -18.05
C VAL A 131 25.48 -1.38 -18.87
N ASN A 132 24.68 -2.22 -18.22
CA ASN A 132 23.89 -3.23 -18.92
C ASN A 132 22.60 -2.59 -19.44
N LEU A 133 22.60 -2.19 -20.70
CA LEU A 133 21.45 -1.55 -21.35
C LEU A 133 20.26 -2.51 -21.55
N ALA A 134 20.39 -3.80 -21.27
CA ALA A 134 19.27 -4.75 -21.28
C ALA A 134 18.62 -4.95 -19.89
N ASP A 135 19.13 -4.27 -18.86
CA ASP A 135 18.61 -4.31 -17.49
C ASP A 135 18.18 -2.90 -17.03
N GLN A 136 17.66 -2.77 -15.80
CA GLN A 136 17.29 -1.49 -15.20
C GLN A 136 18.51 -0.54 -15.17
N LEU A 137 18.37 0.65 -15.79
CA LEU A 137 19.50 1.53 -16.14
C LEU A 137 20.17 2.22 -14.95
N ALA A 138 19.37 2.68 -14.01
CA ALA A 138 19.74 3.12 -12.67
C ALA A 138 18.57 2.71 -11.78
N ARG A 139 18.79 2.29 -10.54
CA ARG A 139 17.73 1.70 -9.71
C ARG A 139 17.38 2.58 -8.51
N PRO A 140 16.83 3.79 -8.73
CA PRO A 140 16.41 4.67 -7.65
C PRO A 140 15.30 4.02 -6.82
N THR A 141 15.47 3.94 -5.50
CA THR A 141 14.49 3.23 -4.64
C THR A 141 13.98 4.06 -3.47
N PHE A 142 14.73 5.10 -3.07
CA PHE A 142 14.29 6.15 -2.17
C PHE A 142 14.70 7.53 -2.68
N LEU A 143 13.81 8.50 -2.43
CA LEU A 143 14.12 9.92 -2.39
C LEU A 143 13.74 10.41 -0.99
N ARG A 144 14.68 11.05 -0.30
CA ARG A 144 14.49 11.54 1.07
C ARG A 144 14.96 12.97 1.18
N SER A 145 14.20 13.76 1.93
CA SER A 145 14.63 15.10 2.36
C SER A 145 15.35 14.98 3.68
N GLU A 146 16.30 15.88 3.89
CA GLU A 146 16.83 16.13 5.23
C GLU A 146 15.71 16.67 6.15
N PRO A 147 15.82 16.53 7.48
CA PRO A 147 14.91 17.19 8.41
C PRO A 147 14.81 18.69 8.12
N ALA A 148 13.62 19.28 8.30
CA ALA A 148 13.35 20.66 7.87
C ALA A 148 14.25 21.73 8.51
N ASN A 149 14.86 21.44 9.67
CA ASN A 149 15.81 22.29 10.36
C ASN A 149 17.26 22.14 9.86
N ALA A 150 17.55 21.19 8.97
CA ALA A 150 18.88 21.03 8.38
C ALA A 150 19.17 22.16 7.38
N PRO A 151 20.42 22.64 7.29
CA PRO A 151 20.77 23.84 6.53
C PRO A 151 20.49 23.74 5.03
N LEU A 152 20.51 22.53 4.46
CA LEU A 152 20.32 22.28 3.02
C LEU A 152 19.00 21.57 2.68
N ALA A 153 18.09 21.43 3.64
CA ALA A 153 16.82 20.70 3.46
C ALA A 153 15.97 21.24 2.29
N ASN A 154 16.04 22.55 2.01
CA ASN A 154 15.34 23.18 0.90
C ASN A 154 16.08 23.10 -0.43
N SER A 155 17.37 22.76 -0.42
CA SER A 155 18.25 22.84 -1.59
C SER A 155 18.54 21.49 -2.22
N ARG A 156 18.41 20.37 -1.48
CA ARG A 156 18.74 19.04 -2.01
C ARG A 156 17.84 17.91 -1.51
N PHE A 157 17.89 16.79 -2.23
CA PHE A 157 17.40 15.49 -1.80
C PHE A 157 18.56 14.50 -1.72
N PHE A 158 18.36 13.42 -0.98
CA PHE A 158 19.19 12.23 -1.03
C PHE A 158 18.45 11.12 -1.76
N VAL A 159 19.12 10.48 -2.72
CA VAL A 159 18.53 9.45 -3.60
C VAL A 159 19.37 8.20 -3.56
N THR A 160 18.78 7.07 -3.18
CA THR A 160 19.47 5.78 -3.18
C THR A 160 19.31 5.08 -4.52
N ASP A 161 20.41 4.62 -5.08
CA ASP A 161 20.47 3.76 -6.27
C ASP A 161 20.96 2.37 -5.85
N LEU A 162 20.08 1.37 -5.93
CA LEU A 162 20.37 -0.03 -5.57
C LEU A 162 21.60 -0.59 -6.31
N ASN A 163 22.00 0.02 -7.42
CA ASN A 163 23.21 -0.40 -8.08
C ASN A 163 24.46 -0.15 -7.23
N ARG A 164 24.59 0.98 -6.51
CA ARG A 164 25.78 1.24 -5.66
C ARG A 164 25.80 2.60 -4.96
N ASN A 165 25.09 3.60 -5.47
CA ASN A 165 25.35 4.98 -5.10
C ASN A 165 24.25 5.54 -4.20
N LEU A 166 24.67 6.31 -3.19
CA LEU A 166 23.85 7.33 -2.56
C LEU A 166 24.20 8.65 -3.24
N TYR A 167 23.21 9.32 -3.81
CA TYR A 167 23.38 10.60 -4.47
C TYR A 167 22.80 11.75 -3.64
N ILE A 168 23.42 12.92 -3.77
CA ILE A 168 22.76 14.21 -3.57
C ILE A 168 22.14 14.64 -4.91
N LEU A 169 20.86 15.01 -4.88
CA LEU A 169 20.14 15.64 -5.99
C LEU A 169 19.86 17.10 -5.64
N ASP A 170 20.47 18.03 -6.38
CA ASP A 170 20.22 19.46 -6.22
C ASP A 170 18.83 19.85 -6.75
N LYS A 171 18.02 20.54 -5.94
CA LYS A 171 16.64 20.92 -6.26
C LYS A 171 16.54 22.14 -7.18
N THR A 172 17.63 22.75 -7.62
CA THR A 172 17.56 23.87 -8.57
C THR A 172 18.03 23.41 -9.94
N SER A 173 19.27 22.94 -10.01
CA SER A 173 19.94 22.47 -11.22
C SER A 173 19.48 21.08 -11.68
N ARG A 174 18.80 20.31 -10.80
CA ARG A 174 18.45 18.89 -11.03
C ARG A 174 19.68 17.97 -11.24
N ALA A 175 20.87 18.42 -10.85
CA ALA A 175 22.11 17.66 -11.01
C ALA A 175 22.30 16.65 -9.87
N PHE A 176 22.89 15.49 -10.20
CA PHE A 176 23.26 14.45 -9.25
C PHE A 176 24.76 14.49 -8.92
N THR A 177 25.08 14.39 -7.63
CA THR A 177 26.45 14.23 -7.11
C THR A 177 26.53 12.93 -6.32
N VAL A 178 27.53 12.09 -6.59
CA VAL A 178 27.76 10.87 -5.78
C VAL A 178 28.25 11.29 -4.40
N TYR A 179 27.49 10.95 -3.37
CA TYR A 179 27.82 11.25 -1.98
C TYR A 179 28.55 10.07 -1.32
N LEU A 180 28.04 8.84 -1.50
CA LEU A 180 28.70 7.59 -1.09
C LEU A 180 28.54 6.52 -2.18
N ASN A 181 29.55 5.67 -2.34
CA ASN A 181 29.50 4.49 -3.22
C ASN A 181 29.66 3.21 -2.39
N PHE A 182 28.55 2.53 -2.14
CA PHE A 182 28.47 1.36 -1.27
C PHE A 182 29.25 0.16 -1.82
N GLN A 183 29.27 -0.04 -3.13
CA GLN A 183 30.06 -1.13 -3.72
C GLN A 183 31.56 -0.91 -3.53
N ALA A 184 32.00 0.36 -3.45
CA ALA A 184 33.40 0.70 -3.19
C ALA A 184 33.79 0.59 -1.71
N ILE A 185 32.81 0.75 -0.82
CA ILE A 185 33.01 0.70 0.63
C ILE A 185 32.87 -0.73 1.17
N PHE A 186 31.90 -1.51 0.68
CA PHE A 186 31.54 -2.81 1.21
C PHE A 186 31.88 -3.93 0.21
N PRO A 187 32.98 -4.69 0.40
CA PRO A 187 33.39 -5.72 -0.58
C PRO A 187 32.37 -6.85 -0.79
N LYS A 188 31.49 -7.08 0.18
CA LYS A 188 30.42 -8.09 0.12
C LYS A 188 29.10 -7.54 -0.44
N TYR A 189 29.04 -6.26 -0.81
CA TYR A 189 27.83 -5.60 -1.33
C TYR A 189 27.23 -6.38 -2.49
N TYR A 190 25.92 -6.62 -2.43
CA TYR A 190 25.20 -7.43 -3.40
C TYR A 190 24.09 -6.65 -4.09
N ASN A 191 24.23 -6.49 -5.41
CA ASN A 191 23.28 -5.82 -6.30
C ASN A 191 22.91 -6.66 -7.54
N ALA A 192 23.44 -7.89 -7.64
CA ALA A 192 23.48 -8.63 -8.89
C ALA A 192 22.19 -9.39 -9.22
N GLY A 193 21.34 -9.71 -8.23
CA GLY A 193 20.12 -10.47 -8.44
C GLY A 193 19.00 -10.11 -7.47
N GLY A 194 17.75 -10.25 -7.93
CA GLY A 194 16.57 -9.86 -7.15
C GLY A 194 16.33 -8.34 -7.11
N TYR A 195 15.06 -7.94 -7.06
CA TYR A 195 14.64 -6.54 -7.28
C TYR A 195 14.94 -5.60 -6.10
N ALA A 196 15.16 -6.16 -4.90
CA ALA A 196 15.48 -5.42 -3.68
C ALA A 196 16.96 -5.50 -3.27
N GLY A 197 17.81 -6.21 -4.02
CA GLY A 197 19.24 -6.33 -3.72
C GLY A 197 20.00 -5.03 -4.02
N GLY A 198 20.65 -4.48 -3.01
CA GLY A 198 21.47 -3.27 -3.07
C GLY A 198 21.32 -2.39 -1.83
N LEU A 199 21.66 -1.10 -1.97
CA LEU A 199 21.36 -0.02 -1.03
C LEU A 199 19.86 0.26 -1.10
N ASN A 200 19.17 0.07 0.02
CA ASN A 200 17.72 0.22 0.09
C ASN A 200 17.37 1.53 0.82
N PRO A 201 17.07 1.59 2.14
CA PRO A 201 16.65 2.85 2.75
C PRO A 201 17.79 3.78 3.14
N ILE A 202 17.41 5.05 3.26
CA ILE A 202 18.11 6.09 4.03
C ILE A 202 17.11 6.76 4.98
N ALA A 203 17.54 7.04 6.22
CA ALA A 203 16.79 7.81 7.20
C ALA A 203 17.71 8.78 7.93
N PHE A 204 17.25 10.00 8.21
CA PHE A 204 18.01 10.97 8.99
C PHE A 204 17.61 10.90 10.46
N ASP A 205 18.60 11.03 11.35
CA ASP A 205 18.33 11.24 12.76
C ASP A 205 17.50 12.55 12.92
N PRO A 206 16.52 12.61 13.83
CA PRO A 206 15.79 13.85 14.12
C PRO A 206 16.70 15.03 14.49
N GLY A 207 17.88 14.76 15.05
CA GLY A 207 18.93 15.72 15.37
C GLY A 207 19.96 15.97 14.27
N TYR A 208 19.78 15.46 13.04
CA TYR A 208 20.76 15.49 11.95
C TYR A 208 21.42 16.85 11.71
N ALA A 209 20.64 17.94 11.79
CA ALA A 209 21.15 19.31 11.65
C ALA A 209 22.27 19.67 12.64
N THR A 210 22.35 18.97 13.77
CA THR A 210 23.32 19.21 14.86
C THR A 210 24.31 18.08 15.05
N ASN A 211 23.89 16.83 14.82
CA ASN A 211 24.72 15.65 15.09
C ASN A 211 25.24 14.95 13.83
N GLY A 212 24.79 15.36 12.63
CA GLY A 212 25.22 14.77 11.37
C GLY A 212 24.87 13.30 11.17
N LEU A 213 23.97 12.73 12.00
CA LEU A 213 23.66 11.30 11.98
C LEU A 213 22.59 10.92 10.95
N PHE A 214 22.88 9.91 10.13
CA PHE A 214 21.91 9.27 9.25
C PHE A 214 22.16 7.76 9.16
N TYR A 215 21.18 7.03 8.65
CA TYR A 215 21.15 5.58 8.69
C TYR A 215 20.83 5.02 7.32
N THR A 216 21.48 3.92 6.95
CA THR A 216 21.21 3.21 5.69
C THR A 216 21.20 1.71 5.90
N SER A 217 20.59 0.98 4.98
CA SER A 217 20.79 -0.48 4.90
C SER A 217 21.12 -0.95 3.51
N HIS A 218 22.00 -1.94 3.41
CA HIS A 218 22.33 -2.63 2.17
C HIS A 218 22.32 -4.15 2.34
N LEU A 219 22.26 -4.87 1.21
CA LEU A 219 22.35 -6.32 1.16
C LEU A 219 23.79 -6.76 0.87
N GLU A 220 24.26 -7.76 1.60
CA GLU A 220 25.55 -8.42 1.38
C GLU A 220 25.36 -9.90 1.04
N ASN A 221 26.24 -10.42 0.18
CA ASN A 221 26.39 -11.85 -0.05
C ASN A 221 27.62 -12.36 0.71
N PRO A 222 27.46 -13.06 1.84
CA PRO A 222 28.59 -13.54 2.64
C PRO A 222 29.51 -14.49 1.87
N ALA A 223 28.99 -15.21 0.86
CA ALA A 223 29.76 -16.11 0.00
C ALA A 223 30.58 -15.39 -1.10
N ALA A 224 30.37 -14.09 -1.33
CA ALA A 224 31.16 -13.32 -2.29
C ALA A 224 32.63 -13.22 -1.83
N ALA A 225 33.57 -13.00 -2.75
CA ALA A 225 34.97 -12.76 -2.38
C ALA A 225 35.15 -11.41 -1.66
N GLY A 226 36.28 -11.23 -0.96
CA GLY A 226 36.61 -9.97 -0.27
C GLY A 226 36.36 -9.99 1.24
N SER A 227 36.72 -8.89 1.89
CA SER A 227 36.59 -8.72 3.35
C SER A 227 35.14 -8.45 3.75
N ALA A 228 34.74 -8.93 4.93
CA ALA A 228 33.50 -8.49 5.59
C ALA A 228 33.63 -7.09 6.21
N THR A 229 34.86 -6.64 6.47
CA THR A 229 35.13 -5.27 6.93
C THR A 229 35.13 -4.31 5.74
N PRO A 230 34.49 -3.13 5.86
CA PRO A 230 34.51 -2.13 4.81
C PRO A 230 35.91 -1.53 4.59
N VAL A 231 36.08 -0.84 3.46
CA VAL A 231 37.30 -0.15 3.06
C VAL A 231 37.00 1.30 2.68
N SER A 232 37.94 2.20 2.93
CA SER A 232 37.80 3.64 2.61
C SER A 232 38.69 4.10 1.47
N THR A 233 39.40 3.20 0.79
CA THR A 233 40.40 3.52 -0.26
C THR A 233 39.85 4.46 -1.34
N ASN A 234 38.57 4.30 -1.72
CA ASN A 234 37.91 5.11 -2.74
C ASN A 234 36.90 6.12 -2.14
N THR A 235 37.01 6.39 -0.84
CA THR A 235 36.17 7.36 -0.12
C THR A 235 37.04 8.07 0.92
N PRO A 236 37.92 9.00 0.50
CA PRO A 236 38.95 9.56 1.38
C PRO A 236 38.42 10.27 2.63
N GLY A 237 37.20 10.81 2.59
CA GLY A 237 36.54 11.43 3.73
C GLY A 237 35.98 10.45 4.76
N LEU A 238 35.99 9.13 4.48
CA LEU A 238 35.46 8.11 5.37
C LEU A 238 36.55 7.54 6.30
N ASP A 239 36.42 7.80 7.59
CA ASP A 239 37.22 7.21 8.65
C ASP A 239 36.54 5.93 9.18
N LEU A 240 37.26 4.81 9.06
CA LEU A 240 36.85 3.48 9.52
C LEU A 240 37.68 2.97 10.71
N THR A 241 38.53 3.81 11.33
CA THR A 241 39.45 3.39 12.41
C THR A 241 38.72 2.73 13.58
N GLY A 242 37.48 3.15 13.88
CA GLY A 242 36.63 2.56 14.92
C GLY A 242 35.58 1.55 14.44
N TYR A 243 35.56 1.21 13.13
CA TYR A 243 34.55 0.31 12.58
C TYR A 243 34.81 -1.13 13.00
N ALA A 244 33.77 -1.82 13.47
CA ALA A 244 33.79 -3.27 13.62
C ALA A 244 32.45 -3.85 13.18
N THR A 245 32.50 -4.98 12.47
CA THR A 245 31.30 -5.73 12.06
C THR A 245 30.57 -6.28 13.29
N THR A 246 29.28 -6.53 13.14
CA THR A 246 28.44 -7.13 14.18
C THR A 246 28.19 -8.61 13.87
N PRO A 247 28.03 -9.46 14.91
CA PRO A 247 27.56 -10.82 14.70
C PRO A 247 26.20 -10.81 13.99
N ARG A 248 26.05 -11.67 12.99
CA ARG A 248 24.78 -11.84 12.29
C ARG A 248 23.74 -12.51 13.20
N VAL A 249 22.55 -11.91 13.27
CA VAL A 249 21.37 -12.54 13.84
C VAL A 249 20.76 -13.49 12.80
N ASN A 250 20.81 -14.80 13.07
CA ASN A 250 20.23 -15.82 12.19
C ASN A 250 18.73 -15.97 12.45
N PRO A 251 17.92 -16.29 11.42
CA PRO A 251 16.62 -16.88 11.65
C PRO A 251 16.79 -18.23 12.38
N PRO A 252 15.80 -18.64 13.17
CA PRO A 252 15.89 -19.85 13.99
C PRO A 252 15.81 -21.16 13.18
N ALA A 253 15.55 -21.09 11.87
CA ALA A 253 15.53 -22.23 10.96
C ALA A 253 15.95 -21.80 9.55
N GLY A 254 16.45 -22.77 8.77
CA GLY A 254 16.91 -22.58 7.40
C GLY A 254 18.37 -22.12 7.29
N THR A 255 18.88 -22.11 6.06
CA THR A 255 20.27 -21.71 5.76
C THR A 255 20.30 -20.26 5.31
N VAL A 256 21.04 -19.42 6.01
CA VAL A 256 21.26 -18.03 5.62
C VAL A 256 22.13 -17.98 4.36
N ALA A 257 21.65 -17.24 3.35
CA ALA A 257 22.36 -17.01 2.09
C ALA A 257 22.75 -15.55 1.88
N TYR A 258 22.07 -14.60 2.53
CA TYR A 258 22.29 -13.16 2.38
C TYR A 258 22.15 -12.43 3.72
N GLU A 259 22.69 -11.22 3.81
CA GLU A 259 22.72 -10.46 5.06
C GLU A 259 22.30 -9.00 4.80
N SER A 260 21.29 -8.50 5.51
CA SER A 260 21.01 -7.05 5.54
C SER A 260 21.88 -6.42 6.62
N VAL A 261 22.52 -5.28 6.29
CA VAL A 261 23.46 -4.59 7.18
C VAL A 261 22.98 -3.16 7.40
N LEU A 262 22.64 -2.83 8.65
CA LEU A 262 22.23 -1.50 9.07
C LEU A 262 23.45 -0.70 9.55
N ILE A 263 23.70 0.44 8.90
CA ILE A 263 24.81 1.34 9.17
C ILE A 263 24.29 2.67 9.69
N GLU A 264 24.89 3.15 10.78
CA GLU A 264 24.85 4.55 11.20
C GLU A 264 26.06 5.28 10.61
N TRP A 265 25.82 6.44 10.02
CA TRP A 265 26.82 7.33 9.49
C TRP A 265 26.81 8.63 10.29
N HIS A 266 27.99 9.17 10.54
CA HIS A 266 28.17 10.50 11.12
C HIS A 266 28.89 11.37 10.10
N ASP A 267 28.16 12.29 9.49
CA ASP A 267 28.72 13.34 8.62
C ASP A 267 29.18 14.51 9.49
N THR A 268 30.49 14.76 9.52
CA THR A 268 31.06 15.85 10.31
C THR A 268 30.76 17.23 9.74
N ASN A 269 30.27 17.31 8.50
CA ASN A 269 29.87 18.57 7.86
C ASN A 269 28.75 18.36 6.84
N VAL A 270 27.53 18.43 7.36
CA VAL A 270 26.30 18.30 6.58
C VAL A 270 26.12 19.35 5.48
N ASN A 271 26.95 20.39 5.39
CA ASN A 271 26.86 21.36 4.29
C ASN A 271 27.58 20.90 3.02
N ASN A 272 28.42 19.86 3.10
CA ASN A 272 29.21 19.41 1.96
C ASN A 272 28.37 18.60 0.97
N SER A 273 28.82 18.57 -0.29
CA SER A 273 28.30 17.68 -1.33
C SER A 273 29.02 16.33 -1.41
N THR A 274 30.02 16.11 -0.56
CA THR A 274 30.81 14.88 -0.43
C THR A 274 30.85 14.46 1.04
N PHE A 275 30.76 13.17 1.32
CA PHE A 275 30.78 12.66 2.69
C PHE A 275 32.15 12.84 3.35
N GLU A 276 32.15 13.35 4.59
CA GLU A 276 33.29 13.30 5.51
C GLU A 276 32.82 12.87 6.90
N GLY A 277 33.49 11.89 7.50
CA GLY A 277 33.19 11.41 8.85
C GLY A 277 33.30 9.90 9.01
N THR A 278 32.46 9.30 9.85
CA THR A 278 32.61 7.92 10.30
C THR A 278 31.40 7.05 10.00
N ALA A 279 31.59 5.72 9.99
CA ALA A 279 30.50 4.74 9.92
C ALA A 279 30.55 3.76 11.10
N ARG A 280 29.38 3.28 11.54
CA ARG A 280 29.21 2.29 12.61
C ARG A 280 28.12 1.27 12.21
N GLU A 281 28.48 -0.02 12.22
CA GLU A 281 27.49 -1.10 12.02
C GLU A 281 26.63 -1.27 13.28
N LEU A 282 25.31 -1.23 13.13
CA LEU A 282 24.36 -1.40 14.24
C LEU A 282 23.82 -2.82 14.33
N LEU A 283 23.40 -3.39 13.19
CA LEU A 283 22.69 -4.65 13.14
C LEU A 283 22.95 -5.36 11.81
N ARG A 284 23.17 -6.68 11.89
CA ARG A 284 23.28 -7.58 10.75
C ARG A 284 22.25 -8.70 10.88
N THR A 285 21.36 -8.84 9.90
CA THR A 285 20.30 -9.86 9.90
C THR A 285 20.46 -10.83 8.74
N GLY A 286 20.42 -12.13 9.02
CA GLY A 286 20.47 -13.16 7.99
C GLY A 286 19.12 -13.36 7.30
N ALA A 287 19.16 -13.53 5.98
CA ALA A 287 18.02 -13.88 5.12
C ALA A 287 18.29 -15.18 4.36
N LEU A 288 17.22 -15.95 4.10
CA LEU A 288 17.29 -17.24 3.41
C LEU A 288 17.51 -17.07 1.90
N ALA A 289 17.08 -15.94 1.34
CA ALA A 289 17.36 -15.56 -0.03
C ALA A 289 17.56 -14.05 -0.18
N ARG A 290 17.80 -13.61 -1.42
CA ARG A 290 18.07 -12.21 -1.81
C ARG A 290 16.84 -11.29 -1.84
N ILE A 291 15.66 -11.80 -1.49
CA ILE A 291 14.38 -11.08 -1.55
C ILE A 291 13.86 -10.81 -0.14
N HIS A 292 13.00 -9.81 -0.02
CA HIS A 292 12.41 -9.33 1.23
C HIS A 292 13.47 -8.99 2.31
N PRO A 293 14.49 -8.19 1.97
CA PRO A 293 15.50 -7.76 2.94
C PRO A 293 14.94 -6.70 3.90
N LEU A 294 15.81 -6.06 4.68
CA LEU A 294 15.46 -4.83 5.39
C LEU A 294 14.97 -3.77 4.39
N GLY A 295 13.70 -3.38 4.56
CA GLY A 295 12.91 -2.64 3.58
C GLY A 295 13.01 -1.13 3.73
N ASP A 296 12.78 -0.63 4.94
CA ASP A 296 12.70 0.80 5.24
C ASP A 296 13.16 1.14 6.67
N LEU A 297 13.46 2.41 6.89
CA LEU A 297 13.90 3.00 8.15
C LEU A 297 13.14 4.31 8.37
N MET A 298 12.64 4.53 9.59
CA MET A 298 12.10 5.85 9.96
C MET A 298 12.26 6.16 11.44
N PHE A 299 12.25 7.44 11.74
CA PHE A 299 12.02 7.95 13.09
C PHE A 299 10.61 8.55 13.16
N ASN A 300 10.07 8.64 14.36
CA ASN A 300 8.88 9.45 14.59
C ASN A 300 9.20 10.95 14.37
N PRO A 301 8.61 11.60 13.36
CA PRO A 301 8.90 13.00 13.05
C PRO A 301 8.32 13.98 14.09
N LEU A 302 7.41 13.52 14.96
CA LEU A 302 6.77 14.33 15.98
C LEU A 302 7.51 14.31 17.32
N ALA A 303 8.30 13.27 17.59
CA ALA A 303 8.96 13.10 18.87
C ALA A 303 10.08 14.14 19.09
N GLN A 304 10.10 14.75 20.28
CA GLN A 304 11.03 15.81 20.69
C GLN A 304 11.95 15.34 21.82
N PRO A 305 13.10 16.00 22.07
CA PRO A 305 13.95 15.69 23.21
C PRO A 305 13.16 15.61 24.52
N GLY A 306 13.27 14.47 25.21
CA GLY A 306 12.52 14.18 26.44
C GLY A 306 11.35 13.21 26.24
N ASP A 307 10.84 13.07 25.02
CA ASP A 307 9.79 12.08 24.72
C ASP A 307 10.35 10.65 24.77
N ALA A 308 9.51 9.71 25.21
CA ALA A 308 9.88 8.30 25.27
C ALA A 308 10.28 7.74 23.89
N ASP A 309 9.70 8.30 22.82
CA ASP A 309 9.94 7.87 21.44
C ASP A 309 11.05 8.65 20.70
N TYR A 310 11.63 9.68 21.34
CA TYR A 310 12.64 10.52 20.71
C TYR A 310 13.84 9.70 20.23
N ARG A 311 14.18 9.81 18.94
CA ARG A 311 15.29 9.07 18.32
C ARG A 311 15.22 7.54 18.49
N ASN A 312 14.01 6.98 18.63
CA ASN A 312 13.79 5.56 18.38
C ASN A 312 13.67 5.32 16.87
N LEU A 313 14.50 4.41 16.37
CA LEU A 313 14.51 3.99 14.98
C LEU A 313 13.57 2.81 14.80
N TYR A 314 12.60 2.98 13.90
CA TYR A 314 11.72 1.93 13.41
C TYR A 314 12.32 1.30 12.16
N ILE A 315 12.36 -0.02 12.13
CA ILE A 315 13.02 -0.80 11.07
C ILE A 315 12.01 -1.79 10.51
N ALA A 316 11.64 -1.62 9.24
CA ALA A 316 10.78 -2.57 8.55
C ALA A 316 11.63 -3.67 7.92
N LEU A 317 11.42 -4.92 8.34
CA LEU A 317 12.25 -6.06 7.98
C LEU A 317 11.38 -7.18 7.41
N GLY A 318 11.51 -7.41 6.10
CA GLY A 318 10.81 -8.48 5.41
C GLY A 318 11.17 -9.88 5.91
N ASP A 319 10.45 -10.87 5.44
CA ASP A 319 10.56 -12.26 5.88
C ASP A 319 11.83 -12.98 5.37
N GLY A 320 12.68 -12.31 4.59
CA GLY A 320 13.90 -12.86 4.02
C GLY A 320 13.67 -14.10 3.15
N SER A 321 12.51 -14.21 2.48
CA SER A 321 12.03 -15.37 1.69
C SER A 321 11.56 -16.56 2.51
N SER A 322 11.40 -16.42 3.83
CA SER A 322 10.99 -17.54 4.68
C SER A 322 9.59 -18.07 4.39
N GLY A 323 8.67 -17.20 3.97
CA GLY A 323 7.30 -17.51 3.61
C GLY A 323 7.11 -18.18 2.24
N GLU A 324 8.12 -18.19 1.37
CA GLU A 324 7.96 -18.65 -0.03
C GLU A 324 7.81 -20.16 -0.21
N THR A 325 8.43 -20.94 0.67
CA THR A 325 8.56 -22.40 0.53
C THR A 325 7.93 -23.11 1.72
N ALA A 326 7.26 -24.23 1.47
CA ALA A 326 6.72 -25.09 2.52
C ALA A 326 7.83 -25.60 3.47
N GLY A 327 7.49 -25.72 4.75
CA GLY A 327 8.37 -26.30 5.76
C GLY A 327 8.56 -25.42 6.99
N VAL A 328 9.57 -25.75 7.78
CA VAL A 328 9.80 -25.17 9.12
C VAL A 328 10.18 -23.69 9.10
N THR A 329 10.60 -23.14 7.96
CA THR A 329 10.91 -21.71 7.81
C THR A 329 9.66 -20.87 7.63
N ARG A 330 8.56 -21.44 7.14
CA ARG A 330 7.40 -20.65 6.70
C ARG A 330 6.75 -19.83 7.80
N THR A 331 6.77 -20.32 9.04
CA THR A 331 6.17 -19.64 10.19
C THR A 331 7.10 -18.63 10.84
N ILE A 332 8.30 -18.36 10.32
CA ILE A 332 9.24 -17.37 10.87
C ILE A 332 8.60 -15.99 11.10
N PRO A 333 7.75 -15.45 10.21
CA PRO A 333 7.03 -14.19 10.46
C PRO A 333 6.15 -14.21 11.72
N GLN A 334 5.66 -15.38 12.15
CA GLN A 334 4.87 -15.59 13.36
C GLN A 334 5.72 -15.88 14.61
N ARG A 335 7.04 -16.03 14.50
CA ARG A 335 7.91 -16.38 15.64
C ARG A 335 8.49 -15.14 16.32
N LEU A 336 8.48 -15.12 17.66
CA LEU A 336 9.07 -14.04 18.46
C LEU A 336 10.57 -14.23 18.76
N ASP A 337 11.15 -15.38 18.42
CA ASP A 337 12.60 -15.63 18.48
C ASP A 337 13.33 -15.30 17.16
N ALA A 338 12.66 -14.59 16.24
CA ALA A 338 13.17 -14.20 14.93
C ALA A 338 12.94 -12.71 14.63
N LEU A 339 13.87 -12.08 13.90
CA LEU A 339 13.73 -10.69 13.45
C LEU A 339 13.00 -10.53 12.10
N LEU A 340 12.92 -11.59 11.28
CA LEU A 340 12.32 -11.53 9.94
C LEU A 340 10.79 -11.44 10.00
N GLY A 341 10.21 -10.65 9.09
CA GLY A 341 8.76 -10.43 8.97
C GLY A 341 8.20 -9.55 10.11
N LYS A 342 8.91 -8.46 10.44
CA LYS A 342 8.68 -7.61 11.62
C LYS A 342 8.88 -6.13 11.31
N ILE A 343 8.24 -5.31 12.13
CA ILE A 343 8.74 -3.95 12.40
C ILE A 343 9.45 -3.98 13.75
N LEU A 344 10.69 -3.54 13.78
CA LEU A 344 11.52 -3.44 14.97
C LEU A 344 11.57 -2.00 15.48
N ARG A 345 11.84 -1.79 16.77
CA ARG A 345 12.09 -0.48 17.38
C ARG A 345 13.32 -0.55 18.30
N ILE A 346 14.32 0.27 18.00
CA ILE A 346 15.59 0.35 18.75
C ILE A 346 15.95 1.82 19.03
N THR A 347 16.84 2.08 20.00
CA THR A 347 17.50 3.38 20.17
C THR A 347 18.98 3.25 19.76
N PRO A 348 19.40 3.80 18.61
CA PRO A 348 20.80 3.73 18.17
C PRO A 348 21.81 4.40 19.12
N ASP A 349 21.40 5.47 19.79
CA ASP A 349 22.23 6.20 20.75
C ASP A 349 22.32 5.45 22.09
N LEU A 350 23.53 4.97 22.41
CA LEU A 350 23.81 4.18 23.61
C LEU A 350 23.67 4.97 24.92
N ASN A 351 23.73 6.30 24.85
CA ASN A 351 23.74 7.19 25.99
C ASN A 351 22.37 7.82 26.25
N LEU A 352 21.46 7.80 25.26
CA LEU A 352 20.16 8.46 25.37
C LEU A 352 19.26 7.80 26.42
N ARG A 353 19.34 6.47 26.55
CA ARG A 353 18.53 5.68 27.51
C ARG A 353 19.40 4.60 28.18
N PRO A 354 20.23 4.95 29.16
CA PRO A 354 21.19 4.00 29.75
C PRO A 354 20.51 2.89 30.59
N ALA A 355 19.27 3.11 31.05
CA ALA A 355 18.47 2.13 31.78
C ALA A 355 17.86 1.05 30.87
N ASP A 356 17.72 1.35 29.58
CA ASP A 356 17.26 0.38 28.59
C ASP A 356 18.31 -0.70 28.34
N GLU A 357 17.84 -1.90 28.01
CA GLU A 357 18.69 -3.05 27.78
C GLU A 357 19.62 -2.80 26.60
N LEU A 358 20.89 -3.16 26.77
CA LEU A 358 21.86 -3.13 25.69
C LEU A 358 21.60 -4.32 24.76
N SER A 359 21.65 -4.10 23.44
CA SER A 359 21.53 -5.17 22.46
C SER A 359 22.60 -6.25 22.68
N GLU A 360 22.33 -7.48 22.24
CA GLU A 360 23.28 -8.62 22.38
C GLU A 360 24.66 -8.31 21.78
N ASN A 361 24.71 -7.48 20.73
CA ASN A 361 25.95 -7.06 20.07
C ASN A 361 26.57 -5.76 20.65
N GLY A 362 25.93 -5.12 21.63
CA GLY A 362 26.45 -3.93 22.29
C GLY A 362 26.34 -2.62 21.49
N ARG A 363 25.59 -2.57 20.39
CA ARG A 363 25.61 -1.44 19.44
C ARG A 363 24.44 -0.46 19.55
N TYR A 364 23.32 -0.88 20.12
CA TYR A 364 22.13 -0.05 20.32
C TYR A 364 21.42 -0.43 21.63
N ARG A 365 20.49 0.40 22.09
CA ARG A 365 19.58 0.07 23.19
C ARG A 365 18.26 -0.45 22.64
N ILE A 366 17.62 -1.33 23.40
CA ILE A 366 16.27 -1.80 23.16
C ILE A 366 15.36 -1.08 24.16
N PRO A 367 14.32 -0.34 23.74
CA PRO A 367 13.39 0.27 24.68
C PRO A 367 12.76 -0.79 25.59
N THR A 368 13.23 -0.92 26.83
CA THR A 368 12.76 -1.96 27.78
C THR A 368 12.22 -1.38 29.08
N THR A 369 12.43 -0.08 29.30
CA THR A 369 12.01 0.64 30.49
C THR A 369 11.19 1.88 30.12
N GLY A 370 10.86 2.71 31.11
CA GLY A 370 10.15 3.97 30.92
C GLY A 370 8.64 3.81 30.66
N SER A 371 8.03 4.87 30.14
CA SER A 371 6.58 4.94 29.91
C SER A 371 6.12 4.23 28.63
N ASP A 372 7.05 3.85 27.74
CA ASP A 372 6.73 3.23 26.46
C ASP A 372 7.77 2.16 26.03
N PRO A 373 7.95 1.07 26.83
CA PRO A 373 8.87 -0.02 26.49
C PRO A 373 8.34 -0.87 25.33
N ASN A 374 9.18 -1.59 24.60
CA ASN A 374 8.76 -2.54 23.56
C ASN A 374 7.80 -3.62 24.12
N PRO A 375 6.87 -4.14 23.28
CA PRO A 375 5.73 -4.93 23.74
C PRO A 375 6.08 -6.28 24.38
N PHE A 376 7.19 -6.90 23.98
CA PHE A 376 7.49 -8.30 24.37
C PHE A 376 8.54 -8.43 25.47
N VAL A 377 8.94 -7.32 26.10
CA VAL A 377 10.08 -7.31 27.05
C VAL A 377 9.89 -8.21 28.28
N SER A 378 8.64 -8.53 28.63
CA SER A 378 8.29 -9.42 29.73
C SER A 378 8.00 -10.87 29.31
N VAL A 379 8.07 -11.20 28.01
CA VAL A 379 7.82 -12.57 27.53
C VAL A 379 9.00 -13.47 27.90
N SER A 380 8.70 -14.63 28.50
CA SER A 380 9.72 -15.63 28.85
C SER A 380 9.87 -16.65 27.72
N LEU A 381 10.64 -16.30 26.69
CA LEU A 381 11.01 -17.18 25.58
C LEU A 381 12.54 -17.21 25.39
N SER A 382 13.10 -18.41 25.22
CA SER A 382 14.52 -18.55 24.86
C SER A 382 14.78 -17.97 23.46
N GLY A 383 15.76 -17.07 23.33
CA GLY A 383 16.07 -16.41 22.07
C GLY A 383 15.07 -15.34 21.64
N LEU A 384 14.18 -14.90 22.54
CA LEU A 384 13.25 -13.79 22.30
C LEU A 384 13.96 -12.56 21.73
N ARG A 385 13.37 -11.96 20.71
CA ARG A 385 13.82 -10.68 20.14
C ARG A 385 13.00 -9.54 20.71
N LYS A 386 13.58 -8.84 21.70
CA LYS A 386 12.93 -7.70 22.38
C LYS A 386 12.85 -6.44 21.51
N GLU A 387 13.54 -6.42 20.37
CA GLU A 387 13.45 -5.37 19.36
C GLU A 387 12.10 -5.32 18.66
N ILE A 388 11.32 -6.41 18.68
CA ILE A 388 10.06 -6.50 17.94
C ILE A 388 9.06 -5.46 18.47
N PHE A 389 8.59 -4.59 17.58
CA PHE A 389 7.51 -3.65 17.81
C PHE A 389 6.18 -4.16 17.26
N ALA A 390 6.16 -4.74 16.07
CA ALA A 390 5.01 -5.40 15.44
C ALA A 390 5.47 -6.59 14.58
N TYR A 391 4.60 -7.56 14.31
CA TYR A 391 5.00 -8.82 13.66
C TYR A 391 3.92 -9.44 12.78
N GLY A 392 4.30 -10.46 12.00
CA GLY A 392 3.38 -11.17 11.12
C GLY A 392 3.23 -10.52 9.74
N PHE A 393 4.32 -9.94 9.22
CA PHE A 393 4.38 -9.36 7.87
C PHE A 393 5.14 -10.28 6.91
N ARG A 394 4.83 -10.21 5.61
CA ARG A 394 5.62 -10.91 4.58
C ARG A 394 6.81 -10.08 4.13
N ASN A 395 6.54 -8.95 3.50
CA ASN A 395 7.51 -8.05 2.92
C ASN A 395 7.04 -6.62 3.15
N CYS A 396 7.08 -6.24 4.43
CA CYS A 396 6.78 -4.89 4.91
C CYS A 396 7.84 -3.87 4.46
N HIS A 397 7.91 -3.68 3.16
CA HIS A 397 9.08 -3.10 2.54
C HIS A 397 9.08 -1.58 2.61
N ARG A 398 7.94 -0.96 2.95
CA ARG A 398 7.77 0.49 3.04
C ARG A 398 6.89 0.85 4.21
N ILE A 399 7.33 1.88 4.92
CA ILE A 399 6.56 2.50 5.99
C ILE A 399 6.59 4.02 5.81
N SER A 400 5.49 4.68 6.14
CA SER A 400 5.37 6.14 6.24
C SER A 400 4.76 6.53 7.59
N TRP A 401 5.03 7.76 8.06
CA TRP A 401 4.42 8.29 9.28
C TRP A 401 3.44 9.39 8.90
N ASP A 402 2.17 9.27 9.28
CA ASP A 402 1.22 10.37 9.14
C ASP A 402 1.27 11.26 10.39
N PRO A 403 1.75 12.51 10.29
CA PRO A 403 1.93 13.38 11.45
C PRO A 403 0.61 13.86 12.07
N VAL A 404 -0.53 13.69 11.37
CA VAL A 404 -1.85 14.11 11.88
C VAL A 404 -2.47 13.03 12.77
N SER A 405 -2.49 11.77 12.31
CA SER A 405 -2.97 10.64 13.11
C SER A 405 -1.92 10.10 14.09
N ASN A 406 -0.64 10.45 13.87
CA ASN A 406 0.50 9.90 14.60
C ASN A 406 0.60 8.36 14.49
N LEU A 407 0.26 7.82 13.32
CA LEU A 407 0.33 6.40 13.01
C LEU A 407 1.38 6.13 11.94
N ILE A 408 2.00 4.97 12.04
CA ILE A 408 2.80 4.40 10.96
C ILE A 408 1.83 3.67 10.02
N VAL A 409 1.92 4.00 8.73
CA VAL A 409 1.22 3.29 7.64
C VAL A 409 2.24 2.43 6.91
N GLU A 410 1.90 1.17 6.66
CA GLU A 410 2.79 0.14 6.15
C GLU A 410 2.23 -0.44 4.84
N ASN A 411 3.12 -0.75 3.89
CA ASN A 411 2.77 -1.41 2.63
C ASN A 411 3.43 -2.80 2.57
N ASP A 412 2.60 -3.84 2.74
CA ASP A 412 3.05 -5.23 2.73
C ASP A 412 2.77 -5.87 1.38
N ILE A 413 3.83 -6.40 0.75
CA ILE A 413 3.68 -7.16 -0.48
C ILE A 413 3.29 -8.59 -0.12
N GLY A 414 2.06 -8.98 -0.47
CA GLY A 414 1.57 -10.33 -0.24
C GLY A 414 2.18 -11.38 -1.17
N LEU A 415 1.83 -12.64 -0.92
CA LEU A 415 2.47 -13.79 -1.54
C LEU A 415 1.93 -14.05 -2.94
N ASP A 416 0.64 -14.35 -3.05
CA ASP A 416 0.02 -14.84 -4.28
C ASP A 416 -1.36 -14.19 -4.56
N SER A 417 -1.95 -13.49 -3.59
CA SER A 417 -3.35 -13.04 -3.69
C SER A 417 -3.55 -11.55 -3.41
N TRP A 418 -3.03 -11.03 -2.30
CA TRP A 418 -3.45 -9.71 -1.82
C TRP A 418 -2.27 -8.79 -1.58
N GLU A 419 -2.47 -7.54 -1.93
CA GLU A 419 -1.55 -6.45 -1.67
C GLU A 419 -2.15 -5.55 -0.59
N GLU A 420 -1.37 -5.20 0.43
CA GLU A 420 -1.93 -4.75 1.71
C GLU A 420 -1.40 -3.38 2.15
N VAL A 421 -2.29 -2.58 2.74
CA VAL A 421 -1.94 -1.37 3.50
C VAL A 421 -2.38 -1.55 4.94
N ASN A 422 -1.45 -1.45 5.88
CA ASN A 422 -1.70 -1.69 7.30
C ASN A 422 -1.46 -0.42 8.14
N LEU A 423 -2.25 -0.22 9.20
CA LEU A 423 -1.95 0.77 10.25
C LEU A 423 -1.22 0.06 11.39
N VAL A 424 0.06 0.40 11.59
CA VAL A 424 0.95 -0.34 12.49
C VAL A 424 0.66 0.00 13.95
N GLN A 425 0.49 -1.05 14.76
CA GLN A 425 0.26 -0.96 16.19
C GLN A 425 1.28 -1.76 16.98
N LYS A 426 1.63 -1.22 18.15
CA LYS A 426 2.57 -1.85 19.09
C LYS A 426 2.04 -3.19 19.58
N GLY A 427 2.82 -4.24 19.39
CA GLY A 427 2.56 -5.60 19.86
C GLY A 427 1.58 -6.40 19.00
N VAL A 428 1.11 -5.83 17.88
CA VAL A 428 0.07 -6.44 17.06
C VAL A 428 0.65 -7.42 16.02
N ASN A 429 -0.13 -8.46 15.72
CA ASN A 429 0.12 -9.49 14.73
C ASN A 429 -0.69 -9.23 13.45
N TYR A 430 -0.03 -9.17 12.29
CA TYR A 430 -0.65 -8.93 10.97
C TYR A 430 -0.93 -10.23 10.20
N GLY A 431 -0.75 -11.39 10.85
CA GLY A 431 -1.31 -12.66 10.41
C GLY A 431 -0.50 -13.46 9.39
N TYR A 432 0.40 -12.83 8.61
CA TYR A 432 1.26 -13.57 7.69
C TYR A 432 2.18 -14.54 8.46
N SER A 433 2.32 -15.82 8.09
CA SER A 433 2.05 -16.43 6.79
C SER A 433 0.79 -17.28 6.70
N GLU A 434 -0.11 -17.17 7.70
CA GLU A 434 -1.37 -17.92 7.79
C GLU A 434 -2.60 -17.07 7.44
N ARG A 435 -2.40 -15.76 7.25
CA ARG A 435 -3.35 -14.82 6.67
C ARG A 435 -2.70 -14.11 5.48
N GLU A 436 -3.53 -13.74 4.52
CA GLU A 436 -3.18 -12.88 3.38
C GLU A 436 -4.45 -12.16 2.95
N GLY A 437 -4.45 -10.83 3.01
CA GLY A 437 -5.64 -10.00 2.91
C GLY A 437 -6.71 -10.43 3.93
N PRO A 438 -7.98 -10.58 3.51
CA PRO A 438 -9.07 -10.98 4.39
C PRO A 438 -9.16 -12.51 4.55
N GLU A 439 -8.19 -13.28 4.04
CA GLU A 439 -8.30 -14.72 3.89
C GLU A 439 -7.34 -15.55 4.74
N GLN A 440 -7.71 -16.81 4.96
CA GLN A 440 -6.76 -17.82 5.41
C GLN A 440 -5.79 -18.16 4.28
N LEU A 441 -4.49 -18.14 4.58
CA LEU A 441 -3.43 -18.60 3.68
C LEU A 441 -2.91 -19.97 4.14
N PHE A 442 -2.95 -20.98 3.26
CA PHE A 442 -2.50 -22.33 3.63
C PHE A 442 -0.97 -22.45 3.58
N ILE A 443 -0.38 -22.87 4.69
CA ILE A 443 1.09 -22.94 4.85
C ILE A 443 1.72 -24.27 4.46
N GLY A 444 0.94 -25.29 4.07
CA GLY A 444 1.46 -26.59 3.69
C GLY A 444 0.44 -27.49 3.01
N GLY A 445 0.86 -28.72 2.70
CA GLY A 445 0.03 -29.70 1.99
C GLY A 445 -0.23 -29.33 0.52
N THR A 446 -1.25 -29.93 -0.08
CA THR A 446 -1.64 -29.71 -1.49
C THR A 446 -2.16 -28.30 -1.77
N ASN A 447 -2.53 -27.57 -0.73
CA ASN A 447 -3.11 -26.23 -0.80
C ASN A 447 -2.08 -25.12 -0.53
N HIS A 448 -0.80 -25.47 -0.34
CA HIS A 448 0.26 -24.53 -0.04
C HIS A 448 0.23 -23.28 -0.95
N ARG A 449 0.32 -22.09 -0.33
CA ARG A 449 0.27 -20.75 -0.94
C ARG A 449 -1.08 -20.32 -1.54
N LYS A 450 -2.12 -21.14 -1.43
CA LYS A 450 -3.47 -20.74 -1.83
C LYS A 450 -4.23 -20.14 -0.66
N THR A 451 -5.15 -19.26 -0.96
CA THR A 451 -6.13 -18.78 0.02
C THR A 451 -7.39 -19.67 0.05
N GLY A 452 -8.21 -19.52 1.09
CA GLY A 452 -9.46 -20.27 1.30
C GLY A 452 -10.37 -20.33 0.07
N SER A 453 -10.57 -19.18 -0.58
CA SER A 453 -11.41 -19.04 -1.77
C SER A 453 -10.83 -19.67 -3.04
N GLN A 454 -9.51 -19.87 -3.11
CA GLN A 454 -8.82 -20.49 -4.25
C GLN A 454 -8.85 -22.03 -4.21
N ILE A 455 -9.47 -22.62 -3.19
CA ILE A 455 -9.65 -24.07 -3.06
C ILE A 455 -10.99 -24.49 -3.67
N SER A 456 -11.08 -25.72 -4.18
CA SER A 456 -12.32 -26.30 -4.72
C SER A 456 -12.69 -27.58 -3.96
N PRO A 457 -13.81 -27.59 -3.20
CA PRO A 457 -14.67 -26.43 -2.90
C PRO A 457 -13.93 -25.38 -2.03
N PRO A 458 -14.37 -24.11 -2.03
CA PRO A 458 -13.79 -23.08 -1.15
C PRO A 458 -13.79 -23.52 0.31
N VAL A 459 -12.71 -23.19 1.01
CA VAL A 459 -12.58 -23.47 2.44
C VAL A 459 -12.99 -22.23 3.22
N ALA A 460 -13.97 -22.41 4.11
CA ALA A 460 -14.47 -21.34 4.97
C ALA A 460 -13.39 -20.80 5.90
N PHE A 461 -13.49 -19.51 6.22
CA PHE A 461 -12.55 -18.85 7.13
C PHE A 461 -12.60 -19.48 8.54
N PRO A 462 -11.46 -19.69 9.23
CA PRO A 462 -11.43 -20.37 10.52
C PRO A 462 -12.19 -19.61 11.62
N VAL A 463 -12.96 -20.35 12.42
CA VAL A 463 -13.66 -19.84 13.61
C VAL A 463 -13.29 -20.71 14.82
N PRO A 464 -12.65 -20.15 15.86
CA PRO A 464 -12.33 -18.73 16.04
C PRO A 464 -11.14 -18.28 15.17
N ASP A 465 -11.13 -17.01 14.78
CA ASP A 465 -10.00 -16.38 14.09
C ASP A 465 -8.83 -16.16 15.05
N THR A 466 -7.97 -17.15 15.14
CA THR A 466 -6.82 -17.14 16.04
C THR A 466 -5.62 -17.83 15.41
N LEU A 467 -4.42 -17.40 15.80
CA LEU A 467 -3.13 -17.97 15.43
C LEU A 467 -2.35 -18.39 16.67
N THR A 468 -1.58 -19.46 16.53
CA THR A 468 -0.62 -19.89 17.56
C THR A 468 0.74 -19.27 17.26
N VAL A 469 1.29 -18.56 18.25
CA VAL A 469 2.52 -17.78 18.10
C VAL A 469 3.60 -18.40 18.99
N THR A 470 4.73 -18.80 18.39
CA THR A 470 5.89 -19.29 19.16
C THR A 470 6.41 -18.18 20.07
N GLY A 471 6.24 -18.37 21.38
CA GLY A 471 6.57 -17.38 22.41
C GLY A 471 5.40 -16.96 23.28
N LEU A 472 4.18 -17.20 22.85
CA LEU A 472 2.97 -16.83 23.59
C LEU A 472 2.21 -18.09 24.02
N VAL A 473 1.65 -18.03 25.23
CA VAL A 473 0.82 -19.13 25.78
C VAL A 473 -0.61 -19.09 25.27
N SER A 474 -1.10 -17.91 24.89
CA SER A 474 -2.44 -17.69 24.38
C SER A 474 -2.41 -17.49 22.88
N ALA A 475 -3.44 -17.99 22.20
CA ALA A 475 -3.64 -17.71 20.80
C ALA A 475 -3.91 -16.21 20.60
N VAL A 476 -3.53 -15.69 19.43
CA VAL A 476 -3.62 -14.28 19.07
C VAL A 476 -4.59 -14.10 17.92
N THR A 477 -5.48 -13.11 18.01
CA THR A 477 -6.30 -12.68 16.87
C THR A 477 -5.51 -11.67 16.05
N PRO A 478 -5.30 -11.90 14.74
CA PRO A 478 -4.63 -10.94 13.87
C PRO A 478 -5.41 -9.64 13.69
N VAL A 479 -4.73 -8.62 13.18
CA VAL A 479 -5.34 -7.41 12.62
C VAL A 479 -5.17 -7.44 11.10
N TYR A 480 -6.06 -6.74 10.40
CA TYR A 480 -6.26 -6.83 8.96
C TYR A 480 -5.90 -5.52 8.24
N PRO A 481 -5.63 -5.59 6.92
CA PRO A 481 -5.35 -4.40 6.12
C PRO A 481 -6.54 -3.43 6.13
N VAL A 482 -6.23 -2.13 6.10
CA VAL A 482 -7.23 -1.06 6.04
C VAL A 482 -7.51 -0.59 4.61
N ALA A 483 -6.67 -0.99 3.66
CA ALA A 483 -6.89 -0.90 2.23
C ALA A 483 -6.12 -2.04 1.56
N GLU A 484 -6.66 -2.57 0.47
CA GLU A 484 -6.07 -3.70 -0.22
C GLU A 484 -6.41 -3.66 -1.72
N TYR A 485 -5.69 -4.46 -2.49
CA TYR A 485 -6.09 -4.82 -3.85
C TYR A 485 -5.56 -6.22 -4.20
N SER A 486 -6.23 -6.89 -5.14
CA SER A 486 -5.89 -8.26 -5.48
C SER A 486 -4.78 -8.34 -6.55
N HIS A 487 -4.17 -9.52 -6.70
CA HIS A 487 -3.24 -9.80 -7.80
C HIS A 487 -3.91 -9.82 -9.20
N TRP A 488 -5.24 -9.62 -9.30
CA TRP A 488 -5.87 -9.23 -10.56
C TRP A 488 -5.59 -7.76 -10.89
N ASP A 489 -5.67 -6.88 -9.89
CA ASP A 489 -5.44 -5.45 -10.03
C ASP A 489 -3.95 -5.09 -10.15
N GLY A 490 -3.05 -5.84 -9.52
CA GLY A 490 -1.61 -5.59 -9.59
C GLY A 490 -0.73 -6.79 -9.26
N ASP A 491 0.53 -6.55 -8.95
CA ASP A 491 1.59 -7.56 -8.73
C ASP A 491 2.78 -6.93 -7.97
N GLY A 492 2.53 -6.60 -6.70
CA GLY A 492 3.44 -5.96 -5.76
C GLY A 492 3.07 -4.52 -5.43
N ILE A 493 2.55 -4.26 -4.23
CA ILE A 493 2.36 -2.89 -3.72
C ILE A 493 3.68 -2.14 -3.63
N SER A 494 3.63 -0.87 -4.00
CA SER A 494 4.73 0.08 -3.95
C SER A 494 4.82 0.75 -2.57
N SER A 495 5.46 1.92 -2.49
CA SER A 495 5.36 2.82 -1.34
C SER A 495 4.13 3.70 -1.43
N GLY A 496 3.67 4.17 -0.27
CA GLY A 496 2.69 5.24 -0.16
C GLY A 496 2.90 6.15 1.04
N PHE A 497 2.10 7.20 1.11
CA PHE A 497 1.99 8.11 2.26
C PHE A 497 0.67 8.88 2.20
N VAL A 498 0.22 9.41 3.35
CA VAL A 498 -0.94 10.30 3.39
C VAL A 498 -0.54 11.67 2.83
N TYR A 499 -1.17 12.10 1.74
CA TYR A 499 -0.80 13.35 1.11
C TYR A 499 -1.22 14.56 1.96
N ARG A 500 -0.22 15.38 2.32
CA ARG A 500 -0.37 16.62 3.10
C ARG A 500 0.17 17.86 2.35
N GLY A 501 0.43 17.72 1.06
CA GLY A 501 0.89 18.83 0.22
C GLY A 501 -0.22 19.81 -0.13
N SER A 502 0.16 20.87 -0.84
CA SER A 502 -0.69 22.01 -1.17
C SER A 502 -1.00 22.14 -2.66
N LEU A 503 -0.18 21.55 -3.55
CA LEU A 503 -0.40 21.62 -5.00
C LEU A 503 -1.66 20.87 -5.45
N MET A 504 -2.10 19.87 -4.68
CA MET A 504 -3.20 18.98 -5.03
C MET A 504 -4.26 18.90 -3.92
N PRO A 505 -5.00 19.99 -3.62
CA PRO A 505 -5.92 20.03 -2.47
C PRO A 505 -6.98 18.92 -2.48
N GLY A 506 -7.42 18.47 -3.67
CA GLY A 506 -8.38 17.37 -3.81
C GLY A 506 -7.84 16.00 -3.37
N LEU A 507 -6.53 15.86 -3.23
CA LEU A 507 -5.86 14.66 -2.71
C LEU A 507 -5.48 14.78 -1.23
N TYR A 508 -5.69 15.95 -0.60
CA TYR A 508 -5.31 16.15 0.80
C TYR A 508 -6.03 15.15 1.70
N GLY A 509 -5.27 14.47 2.56
CA GLY A 509 -5.81 13.45 3.46
C GLY A 509 -6.14 12.11 2.78
N LYS A 510 -5.73 11.91 1.52
CA LYS A 510 -5.79 10.61 0.85
C LYS A 510 -4.46 9.89 1.01
N TYR A 511 -4.50 8.58 1.24
CA TYR A 511 -3.30 7.76 1.19
C TYR A 511 -2.98 7.46 -0.27
N ILE A 512 -1.87 7.98 -0.79
CA ILE A 512 -1.45 7.78 -2.18
C ILE A 512 -0.40 6.67 -2.21
N PHE A 513 -0.62 5.65 -3.02
CA PHE A 513 0.26 4.48 -3.15
C PHE A 513 0.22 3.98 -4.60
N GLY A 514 0.89 2.88 -4.93
CA GLY A 514 0.85 2.36 -6.29
C GLY A 514 1.29 0.91 -6.39
N ASP A 515 1.40 0.44 -7.62
CA ASP A 515 1.84 -0.91 -7.95
C ASP A 515 3.22 -0.91 -8.61
N ILE A 516 4.11 -1.76 -8.12
CA ILE A 516 5.50 -1.85 -8.57
C ILE A 516 5.56 -2.35 -10.02
N ALA A 517 4.75 -3.33 -10.40
CA ALA A 517 4.87 -3.98 -11.69
C ALA A 517 4.30 -3.10 -12.81
N ASN A 518 3.00 -2.79 -12.76
CA ASN A 518 2.30 -2.12 -13.84
C ASN A 518 2.37 -0.58 -13.75
N GLY A 519 2.87 -0.01 -12.65
CA GLY A 519 3.04 1.42 -12.48
C GLY A 519 1.74 2.20 -12.27
N ARG A 520 0.61 1.52 -12.00
CA ARG A 520 -0.63 2.17 -11.61
C ARG A 520 -0.43 2.89 -10.28
N VAL A 521 -1.11 4.02 -10.12
CA VAL A 521 -1.13 4.81 -8.88
C VAL A 521 -2.54 4.76 -8.33
N PHE A 522 -2.65 4.57 -7.03
CA PHE A 522 -3.89 4.39 -6.30
C PHE A 522 -4.02 5.42 -5.18
N TYR A 523 -5.26 5.61 -4.73
CA TYR A 523 -5.56 6.30 -3.51
C TYR A 523 -6.71 5.66 -2.75
N ALA A 524 -6.70 5.80 -1.43
CA ALA A 524 -7.84 5.55 -0.55
C ALA A 524 -8.05 6.78 0.35
N ASP A 525 -9.28 7.03 0.78
CA ASP A 525 -9.53 8.10 1.75
C ASP A 525 -9.02 7.67 3.13
N PHE A 526 -8.15 8.48 3.73
CA PHE A 526 -7.50 8.05 4.97
C PHE A 526 -8.48 7.98 6.15
N ASN A 527 -9.58 8.75 6.14
CA ASN A 527 -10.60 8.61 7.18
C ASN A 527 -11.36 7.29 7.05
N GLU A 528 -11.59 6.82 5.83
CA GLU A 528 -12.19 5.50 5.59
C GLU A 528 -11.23 4.39 6.00
N MET A 529 -9.92 4.55 5.77
CA MET A 529 -8.91 3.62 6.27
C MET A 529 -8.87 3.58 7.81
N LEU A 530 -8.95 4.73 8.46
CA LEU A 530 -9.05 4.80 9.93
C LEU A 530 -10.33 4.13 10.44
N ALA A 531 -11.45 4.25 9.73
CA ALA A 531 -12.70 3.58 10.07
C ALA A 531 -12.66 2.07 9.84
N ALA A 532 -11.93 1.61 8.82
CA ALA A 532 -11.67 0.20 8.53
C ALA A 532 -10.73 -0.47 9.54
N HIS A 533 -10.03 0.31 10.36
CA HIS A 533 -9.15 -0.19 11.41
C HIS A 533 -9.93 -0.64 12.67
N ASP A 534 -10.92 -1.52 12.46
CA ASP A 534 -11.86 -2.01 13.47
C ASP A 534 -11.64 -3.48 13.88
N GLY A 535 -10.63 -4.12 13.27
CA GLY A 535 -10.29 -5.53 13.51
C GLY A 535 -11.18 -6.52 12.76
N ASN A 536 -12.14 -6.07 11.95
CA ASN A 536 -12.94 -6.94 11.10
C ASN A 536 -12.25 -7.09 9.73
N ARG A 537 -11.93 -8.32 9.35
CA ARG A 537 -11.25 -8.61 8.07
C ARG A 537 -12.02 -8.19 6.82
N ASN A 538 -13.33 -7.96 6.93
CA ASN A 538 -14.20 -7.62 5.79
C ASN A 538 -14.38 -6.10 5.60
N THR A 539 -13.80 -5.28 6.48
CA THR A 539 -13.90 -3.82 6.44
C THR A 539 -12.60 -3.25 5.90
N VAL A 540 -12.63 -2.79 4.65
CA VAL A 540 -11.49 -2.14 3.97
C VAL A 540 -11.95 -0.84 3.31
N ALA A 541 -11.09 0.16 3.27
CA ALA A 541 -11.34 1.39 2.54
C ALA A 541 -11.34 1.11 1.02
N PRO A 542 -12.30 1.66 0.26
CA PRO A 542 -12.29 1.55 -1.18
C PRO A 542 -11.01 2.13 -1.80
N THR A 543 -10.37 1.33 -2.66
CA THR A 543 -9.19 1.76 -3.41
C THR A 543 -9.59 2.30 -4.79
N TYR A 544 -9.09 3.49 -5.13
CA TYR A 544 -9.35 4.16 -6.40
C TYR A 544 -8.08 4.37 -7.21
N GLU A 545 -8.15 4.24 -8.52
CA GLU A 545 -7.04 4.57 -9.41
C GLU A 545 -6.94 6.08 -9.67
N LEU A 546 -5.73 6.62 -9.44
CA LEU A 546 -5.35 7.97 -9.80
C LEU A 546 -4.89 7.99 -11.26
N GLN A 547 -5.61 8.74 -12.10
CA GLN A 547 -5.27 8.85 -13.51
C GLN A 547 -4.09 9.81 -13.72
N LEU A 548 -3.16 9.43 -14.60
CA LEU A 548 -1.99 10.25 -14.92
C LEU A 548 -2.19 10.94 -16.26
N VAL A 549 -1.94 12.24 -16.25
CA VAL A 549 -1.86 13.07 -17.44
C VAL A 549 -0.44 13.59 -17.55
N TYR A 550 0.15 13.46 -18.72
CA TYR A 550 1.58 13.69 -18.90
C TYR A 550 1.80 14.56 -20.13
N ASN A 551 2.71 15.53 -20.00
CA ASN A 551 3.18 16.34 -21.12
C ASN A 551 4.46 15.71 -21.68
N HIS A 552 4.33 14.77 -22.63
CA HIS A 552 5.50 14.05 -23.10
C HIS A 552 6.38 14.95 -23.98
N PRO A 553 7.70 15.05 -23.71
CA PRO A 553 8.58 15.97 -24.43
C PRO A 553 8.75 15.67 -25.93
N ASN A 554 8.38 14.46 -26.37
CA ASN A 554 8.34 14.07 -27.79
C ASN A 554 6.92 13.99 -28.38
N ASP A 555 5.88 14.36 -27.62
CA ASP A 555 4.55 14.51 -28.23
C ASP A 555 4.59 15.69 -29.21
N ASN A 556 3.70 15.66 -30.21
CA ASN A 556 3.46 16.84 -31.03
C ASN A 556 3.13 18.01 -30.08
N PRO A 557 3.83 19.16 -30.12
CA PRO A 557 3.53 20.30 -29.25
C PRO A 557 2.07 20.77 -29.34
N ASP A 558 1.37 20.46 -30.43
CA ASP A 558 -0.07 20.72 -30.61
C ASP A 558 -0.99 19.64 -29.99
N ALA A 559 -0.46 18.50 -29.53
CA ALA A 559 -1.22 17.41 -28.91
C ALA A 559 -1.64 17.71 -27.47
N GLY A 560 -0.95 18.64 -26.78
CA GLY A 560 -1.26 19.03 -25.42
C GLY A 560 -1.12 17.91 -24.39
N LEU A 561 -1.75 18.10 -23.23
CA LEU A 561 -1.77 17.12 -22.14
C LEU A 561 -2.58 15.88 -22.52
N THR A 562 -2.00 14.68 -22.45
CA THR A 562 -2.69 13.43 -22.82
C THR A 562 -2.73 12.43 -21.67
N ARG A 563 -3.67 11.46 -21.70
CA ARG A 563 -3.68 10.33 -20.76
C ARG A 563 -2.47 9.46 -21.02
N TRP A 564 -1.74 9.09 -19.96
CA TRP A 564 -0.68 8.11 -20.07
C TRP A 564 -0.75 7.08 -18.97
N ARG A 565 -0.36 5.85 -19.30
CA ARG A 565 0.01 4.85 -18.28
C ARG A 565 1.47 5.11 -17.92
N LEU A 566 1.80 5.07 -16.63
CA LEU A 566 3.19 5.25 -16.21
C LEU A 566 4.12 4.22 -16.85
N PHE A 567 3.64 2.98 -17.03
CA PHE A 567 4.38 1.95 -17.76
C PHE A 567 4.87 2.43 -19.12
N ASP A 568 4.00 3.07 -19.91
CA ASP A 568 4.34 3.52 -21.26
C ASP A 568 5.35 4.67 -21.24
N ILE A 569 5.17 5.61 -20.30
CA ILE A 569 6.13 6.70 -20.06
C ILE A 569 7.53 6.11 -19.76
N VAL A 570 7.58 5.10 -18.88
CA VAL A 570 8.83 4.44 -18.47
C VAL A 570 9.43 3.63 -19.62
N ALA A 571 8.63 2.93 -20.43
CA ALA A 571 9.10 2.19 -21.61
C ALA A 571 9.72 3.10 -22.67
N VAL A 572 9.09 4.24 -22.96
CA VAL A 572 9.62 5.24 -23.89
C VAL A 572 10.89 5.86 -23.34
N THR A 573 10.90 6.25 -22.06
CA THR A 573 12.07 6.85 -21.41
C THR A 573 13.25 5.88 -21.37
N TYR A 574 13.01 4.62 -21.01
CA TYR A 574 14.03 3.56 -21.03
C TYR A 574 14.69 3.43 -22.41
N THR A 575 13.88 3.39 -23.47
CA THR A 575 14.36 3.29 -24.85
C THR A 575 15.17 4.51 -25.26
N ASN A 576 14.68 5.72 -24.96
CA ASN A 576 15.38 6.98 -25.26
C ASN A 576 16.72 7.10 -24.53
N ARG A 577 16.85 6.45 -23.37
CA ARG A 577 18.08 6.37 -22.60
C ARG A 577 19.05 5.27 -23.08
N GLY A 578 18.77 4.64 -24.23
CA GLY A 578 19.60 3.60 -24.83
C GLY A 578 19.28 2.18 -24.34
N GLY A 579 18.21 1.99 -23.58
CA GLY A 579 17.76 0.67 -23.14
C GLY A 579 17.40 -0.23 -24.33
N SER A 580 17.90 -1.47 -24.30
CA SER A 580 17.82 -2.44 -25.40
C SER A 580 17.06 -3.69 -24.96
N ALA A 581 15.77 -3.56 -24.67
CA ALA A 581 14.98 -4.70 -24.26
C ALA A 581 14.60 -5.62 -25.45
N PRO A 582 14.55 -6.94 -25.26
CA PRO A 582 14.08 -7.86 -26.31
C PRO A 582 12.63 -7.55 -26.69
N GLY A 583 12.37 -7.21 -27.97
CA GLY A 583 11.01 -7.10 -28.51
C GLY A 583 10.33 -5.72 -28.42
N GLY A 584 11.06 -4.63 -28.17
CA GLY A 584 10.62 -3.25 -28.45
C GLY A 584 9.64 -2.58 -27.47
N ALA A 585 8.94 -3.33 -26.61
CA ALA A 585 8.04 -2.77 -25.58
C ALA A 585 8.14 -3.47 -24.20
N ARG A 586 9.18 -4.28 -24.00
CA ARG A 586 9.41 -5.00 -22.75
C ARG A 586 10.28 -4.15 -21.82
N LEU A 587 9.86 -3.91 -20.58
CA LEU A 587 10.74 -3.33 -19.57
C LEU A 587 11.64 -4.42 -18.95
N PRO A 588 12.84 -4.08 -18.45
CA PRO A 588 13.62 -5.01 -17.65
C PRO A 588 12.92 -5.39 -16.35
N GLY A 589 13.27 -6.56 -15.81
CA GLY A 589 12.65 -7.14 -14.63
C GLY A 589 11.58 -8.18 -14.97
N GLY A 590 11.81 -9.41 -14.51
CA GLY A 590 10.92 -10.56 -14.67
C GLY A 590 9.99 -10.77 -13.48
N ALA A 591 8.71 -10.52 -13.70
CA ALA A 591 7.68 -11.41 -13.20
C ALA A 591 6.95 -11.94 -14.44
N GLU A 592 6.93 -13.25 -14.64
CA GLU A 592 6.24 -13.90 -15.78
C GLU A 592 4.72 -13.60 -15.77
N SER A 593 4.17 -13.10 -14.67
CA SER A 593 2.78 -12.65 -14.47
C SER A 593 2.43 -11.29 -15.10
N THR A 594 3.42 -10.46 -15.45
CA THR A 594 3.23 -9.35 -16.42
C THR A 594 3.45 -9.83 -17.87
N GLY A 595 3.66 -11.14 -18.06
CA GLY A 595 3.73 -11.79 -19.36
C GLY A 595 2.36 -12.23 -19.87
N ALA A 596 2.00 -11.69 -21.03
CA ALA A 596 0.93 -12.08 -21.97
C ALA A 596 -0.45 -12.45 -21.36
N GLY A 597 -1.26 -11.43 -21.06
CA GLY A 597 -2.72 -11.62 -21.03
C GLY A 597 -3.49 -10.86 -19.95
N LYS A 598 -2.81 -10.34 -18.91
CA LYS A 598 -3.50 -9.47 -17.95
C LYS A 598 -3.84 -8.15 -18.61
N THR A 599 -5.11 -7.75 -18.48
CA THR A 599 -5.62 -6.46 -18.91
C THR A 599 -5.98 -5.64 -17.69
N ASP A 600 -6.12 -4.33 -17.83
CA ASP A 600 -6.85 -3.54 -16.84
C ASP A 600 -8.37 -3.71 -17.00
N SER A 601 -9.14 -2.99 -16.20
CA SER A 601 -10.60 -2.98 -16.27
C SER A 601 -11.18 -2.63 -17.65
N ASP A 602 -10.38 -1.97 -18.49
CA ASP A 602 -10.79 -1.46 -19.79
C ASP A 602 -10.33 -2.40 -20.93
N GLY A 603 -9.77 -3.56 -20.58
CA GLY A 603 -9.27 -4.55 -21.54
C GLY A 603 -7.90 -4.20 -22.13
N VAL A 604 -7.21 -3.19 -21.60
CA VAL A 604 -5.89 -2.78 -22.08
C VAL A 604 -4.83 -3.66 -21.45
N LEU A 605 -4.03 -4.35 -22.28
CA LEU A 605 -2.95 -5.22 -21.80
C LEU A 605 -1.97 -4.45 -20.92
N TYR A 606 -1.67 -4.99 -19.73
CA TYR A 606 -0.51 -4.55 -18.99
C TYR A 606 0.74 -4.82 -19.83
N GLY A 607 1.66 -3.84 -19.83
CA GLY A 607 2.92 -4.00 -20.53
C GLY A 607 3.76 -5.15 -19.96
N VAL A 608 4.76 -5.60 -20.73
CA VAL A 608 5.59 -6.75 -20.34
C VAL A 608 6.81 -6.28 -19.56
N GLY A 609 7.04 -6.82 -18.37
CA GLY A 609 8.12 -6.39 -17.47
C GLY A 609 7.61 -5.47 -16.37
N ARG A 610 8.49 -4.67 -15.75
CA ARG A 610 8.11 -3.85 -14.58
C ARG A 610 8.48 -2.38 -14.75
N THR A 611 7.59 -1.49 -14.35
CA THR A 611 7.89 -0.07 -14.10
C THR A 611 8.87 0.05 -12.92
N ASP A 612 8.65 -0.80 -11.92
CA ASP A 612 9.30 -0.82 -10.62
C ASP A 612 9.14 0.53 -9.90
N LEU A 613 7.87 0.94 -9.79
CA LEU A 613 7.41 2.22 -9.24
C LEU A 613 7.74 2.35 -7.75
N ARG A 614 8.09 3.58 -7.33
CA ARG A 614 8.10 4.06 -5.94
C ARG A 614 7.51 5.46 -5.87
N ILE A 615 6.80 5.74 -4.79
CA ILE A 615 6.26 7.06 -4.47
C ILE A 615 7.01 7.62 -3.26
N ALA A 616 7.40 8.88 -3.31
CA ALA A 616 8.15 9.57 -2.26
C ALA A 616 7.54 10.93 -1.94
N GLN A 617 7.53 11.29 -0.67
CA GLN A 617 7.15 12.61 -0.19
C GLN A 617 8.40 13.51 -0.15
N GLY A 618 8.35 14.64 -0.84
CA GLY A 618 9.36 15.68 -0.69
C GLY A 618 9.20 16.45 0.63
N GLY A 619 10.24 17.20 1.02
CA GLY A 619 10.16 18.11 2.19
C GLY A 619 9.20 19.28 1.99
N ASP A 620 8.73 19.49 0.75
CA ASP A 620 7.63 20.36 0.38
C ASP A 620 6.24 19.69 0.54
N ASN A 621 6.19 18.45 1.05
CA ASN A 621 5.02 17.59 1.15
C ASN A 621 4.39 17.19 -0.20
N GLU A 622 5.12 17.40 -1.30
CA GLU A 622 4.63 17.07 -2.64
C GLU A 622 5.05 15.66 -3.09
N ILE A 623 4.35 15.14 -4.09
CA ILE A 623 4.50 13.74 -4.54
C ILE A 623 5.55 13.65 -5.64
N TYR A 624 6.56 12.82 -5.39
CA TYR A 624 7.57 12.42 -6.34
C TYR A 624 7.39 10.96 -6.72
N VAL A 625 7.45 10.69 -8.02
CA VAL A 625 7.26 9.36 -8.62
C VAL A 625 8.62 8.90 -9.15
N ILE A 626 9.05 7.73 -8.70
CA ILE A 626 10.36 7.16 -9.01
C ILE A 626 10.12 5.85 -9.76
N SER A 627 10.86 5.62 -10.84
CA SER A 627 10.80 4.38 -11.61
C SER A 627 12.20 3.78 -11.79
N LYS A 628 12.38 2.52 -11.38
CA LYS A 628 13.71 1.89 -11.44
C LYS A 628 14.08 1.44 -12.84
N SER A 629 13.12 1.10 -13.68
CA SER A 629 13.47 0.53 -14.99
C SER A 629 14.15 1.55 -15.89
N ASP A 630 13.66 2.80 -15.90
CA ASP A 630 14.24 3.90 -16.66
C ASP A 630 15.15 4.82 -15.83
N GLY A 631 15.25 4.63 -14.51
CA GLY A 631 16.11 5.43 -13.63
C GLY A 631 15.71 6.90 -13.51
N SER A 632 14.41 7.20 -13.46
CA SER A 632 13.87 8.56 -13.51
C SER A 632 13.08 8.95 -12.25
N ILE A 633 13.00 10.26 -12.02
CA ILE A 633 12.20 10.90 -10.99
C ILE A 633 11.28 11.91 -11.68
N ARG A 634 10.00 11.85 -11.35
CA ARG A 634 8.94 12.72 -11.85
C ARG A 634 8.22 13.37 -10.67
N LYS A 635 7.52 14.46 -10.89
CA LYS A 635 6.74 15.16 -9.88
C LYS A 635 5.28 15.25 -10.32
N MET A 636 4.36 15.01 -9.39
CA MET A 636 2.96 15.37 -9.60
C MET A 636 2.80 16.85 -9.28
N THR A 637 2.41 17.65 -10.27
CA THR A 637 2.49 19.13 -10.18
C THR A 637 1.14 19.81 -10.01
N ALA A 638 0.04 19.16 -10.38
CA ALA A 638 -1.30 19.69 -10.20
C ALA A 638 -2.36 18.58 -10.18
N SER A 639 -3.44 18.79 -9.43
CA SER A 639 -4.67 18.03 -9.62
C SER A 639 -5.37 18.58 -10.85
N LEU A 640 -5.81 17.69 -11.73
CA LEU A 640 -6.78 18.06 -12.74
C LEU A 640 -8.13 17.91 -12.06
N GLY A 641 -8.73 19.06 -11.72
CA GLY A 641 -10.09 19.10 -11.18
C GLY A 641 -11.12 18.66 -12.22
N PRO A 642 -12.39 18.43 -11.83
CA PRO A 642 -13.47 18.11 -12.76
C PRO A 642 -13.50 19.12 -13.92
N PRO A 643 -13.93 18.71 -15.13
CA PRO A 643 -13.84 19.56 -16.30
C PRO A 643 -14.63 20.84 -16.09
N ALA A 644 -13.97 21.99 -16.24
CA ALA A 644 -14.62 23.28 -16.14
C ALA A 644 -15.34 23.59 -17.45
N ILE A 645 -16.66 23.83 -17.38
CA ILE A 645 -17.42 24.38 -18.51
C ILE A 645 -16.91 25.80 -18.76
N THR A 646 -16.30 26.01 -19.91
CA THR A 646 -15.70 27.29 -20.34
C THR A 646 -16.67 28.16 -21.12
N SER A 647 -17.69 27.57 -21.76
CA SER A 647 -18.75 28.32 -22.44
C SER A 647 -20.10 27.61 -22.39
N ILE A 648 -21.17 28.41 -22.37
CA ILE A 648 -22.57 27.97 -22.48
C ILE A 648 -23.24 28.90 -23.50
N VAL A 649 -23.56 28.37 -24.68
CA VAL A 649 -24.11 29.16 -25.80
C VAL A 649 -25.51 28.65 -26.15
N PRO A 650 -26.58 29.39 -25.82
CA PRO A 650 -27.93 29.07 -26.27
C PRO A 650 -28.14 29.52 -27.72
N ALA A 651 -28.67 28.64 -28.58
CA ALA A 651 -29.02 28.94 -29.97
C ALA A 651 -30.17 28.05 -30.47
N GLY A 652 -31.25 28.67 -30.96
CA GLY A 652 -32.34 27.97 -31.66
C GLY A 652 -33.03 26.85 -30.86
N GLY A 653 -33.21 27.02 -29.54
CA GLY A 653 -33.79 26.00 -28.65
C GLY A 653 -32.79 24.93 -28.18
N ASN A 654 -31.51 25.08 -28.51
CA ASN A 654 -30.42 24.25 -28.02
C ASN A 654 -29.47 25.04 -27.13
N VAL A 655 -28.70 24.32 -26.32
CA VAL A 655 -27.55 24.82 -25.59
C VAL A 655 -26.33 24.02 -25.99
N THR A 656 -25.28 24.71 -26.41
CA THR A 656 -23.94 24.14 -26.59
C THR A 656 -23.10 24.46 -25.36
N LEU A 657 -22.58 23.41 -24.74
CA LEU A 657 -21.65 23.49 -23.62
C LEU A 657 -20.26 23.19 -24.18
N THR A 658 -19.26 24.03 -23.88
CA THR A 658 -17.84 23.75 -24.16
C THR A 658 -17.08 23.68 -22.85
N TRP A 659 -16.12 22.77 -22.74
CA TRP A 659 -15.26 22.62 -21.58
C TRP A 659 -13.81 22.35 -21.99
N SER A 660 -12.88 22.64 -21.09
CA SER A 660 -11.50 22.20 -21.20
C SER A 660 -11.43 20.68 -21.09
N ALA A 661 -10.78 20.03 -22.04
CA ALA A 661 -10.75 18.58 -22.14
C ALA A 661 -9.32 18.07 -22.30
N VAL A 662 -9.12 16.80 -21.94
CA VAL A 662 -7.91 16.04 -22.16
C VAL A 662 -8.16 15.15 -23.38
N PRO A 663 -7.41 15.29 -24.49
CA PRO A 663 -7.51 14.40 -25.64
C PRO A 663 -7.52 12.92 -25.25
N GLY A 664 -8.42 12.16 -25.87
CA GLY A 664 -8.63 10.73 -25.63
C GLY A 664 -9.59 10.41 -24.49
N TRP A 665 -9.97 11.38 -23.65
CA TRP A 665 -10.88 11.14 -22.53
C TRP A 665 -12.34 11.18 -22.96
N ASN A 666 -13.16 10.36 -22.32
CA ASN A 666 -14.61 10.40 -22.46
C ASN A 666 -15.21 11.32 -21.41
N TYR A 667 -16.25 12.06 -21.80
CA TYR A 667 -16.93 13.01 -20.94
C TYR A 667 -18.43 12.78 -20.98
N ARG A 668 -19.04 12.82 -19.79
CA ARG A 668 -20.48 12.83 -19.64
C ARG A 668 -20.93 14.17 -19.10
N VAL A 669 -21.94 14.71 -19.78
CA VAL A 669 -22.62 15.92 -19.35
C VAL A 669 -23.90 15.54 -18.65
N GLN A 670 -24.13 16.13 -17.49
CA GLN A 670 -25.32 15.93 -16.70
C GLN A 670 -25.98 17.28 -16.41
N PHE A 671 -27.27 17.27 -16.12
CA PHE A 671 -28.01 18.46 -15.72
C PHE A 671 -28.92 18.20 -14.52
N LYS A 672 -29.35 19.28 -13.88
CA LYS A 672 -30.45 19.30 -12.90
C LYS A 672 -31.25 20.60 -13.04
N THR A 673 -32.48 20.60 -12.56
CA THR A 673 -33.41 21.73 -12.71
C THR A 673 -33.35 22.73 -11.57
N ALA A 674 -32.88 22.31 -10.39
CA ALA A 674 -32.61 23.18 -9.26
C ALA A 674 -31.24 22.89 -8.62
N LEU A 675 -30.59 23.93 -8.10
CA LEU A 675 -29.27 23.84 -7.47
C LEU A 675 -29.25 22.93 -6.23
N ASN A 676 -30.38 22.77 -5.56
CA ASN A 676 -30.57 21.93 -4.39
C ASN A 676 -31.08 20.51 -4.70
N ASP A 677 -31.30 20.16 -5.98
CA ASP A 677 -31.65 18.77 -6.33
C ASP A 677 -30.49 17.84 -5.94
N SER A 678 -30.84 16.71 -5.33
CA SER A 678 -29.90 15.71 -4.81
C SER A 678 -29.31 14.81 -5.90
N SER A 679 -29.93 14.78 -7.08
CA SER A 679 -29.52 13.91 -8.20
C SER A 679 -29.22 14.71 -9.46
N TRP A 680 -28.43 14.09 -10.34
CA TRP A 680 -28.06 14.62 -11.65
C TRP A 680 -28.59 13.70 -12.74
N THR A 681 -29.18 14.26 -13.79
CA THR A 681 -29.68 13.52 -14.95
C THR A 681 -28.66 13.53 -16.07
N ASP A 682 -28.35 12.35 -16.63
CA ASP A 682 -27.45 12.23 -17.78
C ASP A 682 -28.08 12.87 -19.04
N LEU A 683 -27.33 13.76 -19.70
CA LEU A 683 -27.63 14.08 -21.10
C LEU A 683 -27.10 12.92 -21.93
N GLY A 684 -27.95 12.24 -22.69
CA GLY A 684 -27.57 11.03 -23.43
C GLY A 684 -26.34 11.21 -24.34
N GLY A 685 -25.52 10.16 -24.45
CA GLY A 685 -24.29 10.09 -25.26
C GLY A 685 -23.04 10.64 -24.57
N ASP A 686 -21.93 9.92 -24.60
CA ASP A 686 -20.65 10.41 -24.10
C ASP A 686 -19.87 11.12 -25.19
N VAL A 687 -18.98 12.05 -24.81
CA VAL A 687 -18.15 12.83 -25.73
C VAL A 687 -16.69 12.43 -25.54
N THR A 688 -16.10 11.79 -26.53
CA THR A 688 -14.65 11.56 -26.59
C THR A 688 -13.98 12.83 -27.08
N ALA A 689 -13.08 13.42 -26.27
CA ALA A 689 -12.34 14.60 -26.66
C ALA A 689 -11.24 14.25 -27.66
N SER A 690 -11.19 14.94 -28.80
CA SER A 690 -10.10 14.84 -29.77
C SER A 690 -9.04 15.94 -29.62
N GLY A 691 -9.26 16.90 -28.72
CA GLY A 691 -8.40 18.05 -28.50
C GLY A 691 -8.55 18.61 -27.09
N ILE A 692 -7.86 19.72 -26.82
CA ILE A 692 -7.84 20.39 -25.50
C ILE A 692 -9.17 21.04 -25.07
N ALA A 693 -10.17 20.99 -25.95
CA ALA A 693 -11.54 21.41 -25.68
C ALA A 693 -12.52 20.41 -26.29
N ALA A 694 -13.62 20.17 -25.61
CA ALA A 694 -14.73 19.36 -26.11
C ALA A 694 -16.05 20.11 -25.93
N SER A 695 -17.06 19.75 -26.71
CA SER A 695 -18.37 20.38 -26.63
C SER A 695 -19.51 19.39 -26.80
N LYS A 696 -20.66 19.74 -26.24
CA LYS A 696 -21.91 18.99 -26.39
C LYS A 696 -23.06 19.94 -26.57
N THR A 697 -23.83 19.71 -27.63
CA THR A 697 -25.08 20.43 -27.89
C THR A 697 -26.26 19.58 -27.44
N THR A 698 -27.20 20.18 -26.72
CA THR A 698 -28.43 19.52 -26.26
C THR A 698 -29.63 20.44 -26.42
N ALA A 699 -30.81 19.87 -26.67
CA ALA A 699 -32.05 20.64 -26.67
C ALA A 699 -32.38 21.13 -25.25
N GLN A 700 -32.77 22.41 -25.13
CA GLN A 700 -33.31 22.99 -23.91
C GLN A 700 -34.66 23.62 -24.20
N SER A 701 -35.71 23.13 -23.53
CA SER A 701 -37.04 23.74 -23.53
C SER A 701 -37.49 24.00 -22.09
N GLY A 702 -38.14 25.15 -21.88
CA GLY A 702 -38.90 25.48 -20.66
C GLY A 702 -38.06 25.84 -19.44
N ASP A 703 -37.35 24.87 -18.87
CA ASP A 703 -36.81 24.98 -17.51
C ASP A 703 -35.36 25.48 -17.45
N THR A 704 -35.04 26.16 -16.34
CA THR A 704 -33.65 26.48 -15.98
C THR A 704 -32.90 25.18 -15.73
N ARG A 705 -31.69 25.07 -16.28
CA ARG A 705 -30.83 23.90 -16.10
C ARG A 705 -29.47 24.32 -15.55
N PHE A 706 -29.00 23.58 -14.56
CA PHE A 706 -27.63 23.62 -14.07
C PHE A 706 -26.90 22.43 -14.65
N TYR A 707 -25.74 22.67 -15.26
CA TYR A 707 -24.97 21.64 -15.93
C TYR A 707 -23.70 21.31 -15.15
N ARG A 708 -23.27 20.06 -15.22
CA ARG A 708 -21.90 19.65 -14.89
C ARG A 708 -21.36 18.73 -15.96
N VAL A 709 -20.05 18.72 -16.09
CA VAL A 709 -19.32 17.74 -16.87
C VAL A 709 -18.53 16.89 -15.89
N LYS A 710 -18.49 15.58 -16.14
CA LYS A 710 -17.57 14.65 -15.51
C LYS A 710 -16.82 13.92 -16.62
N TRP A 711 -15.54 13.63 -16.44
CA TRP A 711 -14.96 12.60 -17.30
C TRP A 711 -15.46 11.23 -16.85
N ILE A 712 -15.40 10.30 -17.78
CA ILE A 712 -15.58 8.88 -17.54
C ILE A 712 -14.22 8.25 -17.81
N PRO A 713 -13.66 7.55 -16.81
CA PRO A 713 -12.41 6.82 -16.94
C PRO A 713 -12.36 5.91 -18.18
#